data_AF-E1WXU3-F1
#
_entry.id   AF-E1WXU3-F1
#
_cell.length_a   1.000
_cell.length_b   1.000
_cell.length_c   1.000
_cell.angle_alpha   90.00
_cell.angle_beta   90.00
_cell.angle_gamma   90.00
#
_symmetry.space_group_name_H-M   'P 1'
#
loop_
_entity.id
_entity.type
_entity.pdbx_description
1 polymer ?
#
loop_
_entity_poly.entity_id
_entity_poly.type
_entity_poly.pdbx_seq_one_letter_code
_entity_poly.pdbx_strand_id
1 'polypeptide(L)'
;MIKIIVTTLALIASATSGAQLTHSANSPLLAGTKSAKKNLSTEDNYNLTLKKEALGHFFLLKTSLIDTPPAPTGNPMASKVIFFKKSGPFIGMFESTSGKVVTDSVKTQILLAKFPILNETNTSITFNFEEGMKTLFLKGSYYIAREGSDPSKESSYIVHESFLNKVELVNKHIFIEQFLRVETPASGKEPAEISPVHIKYDFSTYTKNENFTPTPSPGFYNVGYFENHPIYPVDADGNINEYTATYIKKFDISKPVTYYITDNTPAKWRAAVEEGVLYWNKAFGREVLKVAALPKDASIFEPGYNIVQWLDWDTAGFAYAATSSDPLTGEVQNAHVFMTSSFAIGSYQTAKTYFERFKKEDHTNKKVFGLKGFASAITCENSEQRAEADLERFNALVETMEEKELSEQEKEIIYTRYVADYIREVVAHEVGHTLGFRHNFAASLDTNIDSKNYDKISKHYLLTGEVDSEVIPGSSVMDYTPGFFSSLAGAKIRLEESALLYDQHVVDVAYKGASSYSNLHFCTDDHAGEFFDCYRFDAFNNVLEEKKYGSERSMKNIAHGLLKDTFNFLSNDQLTHEEKISKFDTIYLNGTSDGLYMAKNRFKELALRAKKGAKSIKSGSNLETEFLKIGGLSHNLIEFITPKKKEGILLSDYNRMFITHFLDLSKSYYQEYLTPELEEKLNEAAKKYALEMESSFLYEALPHITTEFHYKDDNFNKDFSNLVKVLFSTKSEEELVQGIYTPYYNYKNGEKSLRKRASAFLHFDFFPKSYSFKRTIKNLKSELAEDLNQLESMISSLYGSLEQAPDAIYDYFFQEKEEIYRN
;
A
#
# COMPACT_ATOMS: atom_id res chain seq x y z
N MET A 1 75.31 -12.23 -56.86
CA MET A 1 74.71 -13.58 -57.02
C MET A 1 73.21 -13.42 -56.85
N ILE A 2 72.47 -13.20 -57.94
CA ILE A 2 71.75 -14.21 -58.74
C ILE A 2 70.36 -14.51 -58.15
N LYS A 3 69.33 -13.96 -58.86
CA LYS A 3 67.99 -14.52 -59.17
C LYS A 3 66.98 -14.67 -57.99
N ILE A 4 65.66 -14.45 -58.09
CA ILE A 4 64.68 -14.27 -59.20
C ILE A 4 63.28 -13.98 -58.58
N ILE A 5 62.49 -13.05 -59.16
CA ILE A 5 61.03 -13.16 -59.56
C ILE A 5 59.99 -13.45 -58.44
N VAL A 6 58.78 -12.86 -58.28
CA VAL A 6 57.91 -11.99 -59.11
C VAL A 6 56.60 -11.66 -58.34
N THR A 7 56.01 -10.50 -58.67
CA THR A 7 54.58 -10.06 -58.65
C THR A 7 53.70 -9.95 -57.38
N THR A 8 53.05 -8.76 -57.36
CA THR A 8 51.63 -8.43 -57.03
C THR A 8 51.11 -8.56 -55.60
N LEU A 9 50.77 -7.42 -54.98
CA LEU A 9 49.40 -6.88 -55.02
C LEU A 9 49.40 -5.40 -54.58
N ALA A 10 48.84 -4.53 -55.42
CA ALA A 10 48.37 -3.22 -54.99
C ALA A 10 47.05 -3.40 -54.24
N LEU A 11 46.94 -2.86 -53.02
CA LEU A 11 45.63 -2.49 -52.50
C LEU A 11 45.69 -1.11 -51.86
N ILE A 12 44.80 -0.28 -52.38
CA ILE A 12 44.61 1.14 -52.17
C ILE A 12 44.19 1.37 -50.72
N ALA A 13 44.92 2.26 -50.05
CA ALA A 13 44.45 2.93 -48.85
C ALA A 13 43.17 3.70 -49.19
N SER A 14 42.02 3.15 -48.80
CA SER A 14 40.79 3.92 -48.63
C SER A 14 40.56 4.06 -47.13
N ALA A 15 40.69 5.29 -46.66
CA ALA A 15 40.44 5.68 -45.29
C ALA A 15 39.01 5.27 -44.90
N THR A 16 38.91 4.36 -43.94
CA THR A 16 37.69 4.19 -43.15
C THR A 16 37.57 5.42 -42.25
N SER A 17 36.93 6.47 -42.76
CA SER A 17 36.45 7.58 -41.94
C SER A 17 35.47 6.99 -40.91
N GLY A 18 35.93 6.80 -39.69
CA GLY A 18 35.05 6.60 -38.55
C GLY A 18 34.16 7.82 -38.46
N ALA A 19 32.87 7.66 -38.78
CA ALA A 19 31.89 8.71 -38.58
C ALA A 19 31.91 9.11 -37.10
N GLN A 20 32.46 10.28 -36.82
CA GLN A 20 32.42 10.92 -35.52
C GLN A 20 30.94 11.23 -35.25
N LEU A 21 30.41 10.70 -34.13
CA LEU A 21 29.04 10.97 -33.70
C LEU A 21 28.91 12.47 -33.44
N THR A 22 28.07 13.18 -34.18
CA THR A 22 27.94 14.64 -34.09
C THR A 22 26.63 15.01 -33.37
N HIS A 23 26.72 15.92 -32.40
CA HIS A 23 25.56 16.65 -31.85
C HIS A 23 25.24 17.81 -32.80
N SER A 24 23.99 17.89 -33.26
CA SER A 24 23.47 19.00 -34.08
C SER A 24 22.20 19.53 -33.44
N ALA A 25 22.10 20.86 -33.32
CA ALA A 25 20.92 21.57 -32.79
C ALA A 25 19.71 21.56 -33.75
N ASN A 26 19.88 21.09 -34.99
CA ASN A 26 18.80 20.99 -35.97
C ASN A 26 18.26 19.55 -36.02
N SER A 27 16.95 19.39 -35.75
CA SER A 27 16.26 18.09 -35.80
C SER A 27 16.27 17.49 -37.22
N PRO A 28 16.84 16.28 -37.43
CA PRO A 28 16.81 15.62 -38.73
C PRO A 28 15.57 14.73 -38.92
N LEU A 29 14.55 14.80 -38.04
CA LEU A 29 13.30 14.03 -38.15
C LEU A 29 12.45 14.57 -39.31
N LEU A 30 12.09 13.66 -40.24
CA LEU A 30 11.68 14.03 -41.60
C LEU A 30 10.18 14.25 -41.78
N ALA A 31 9.37 13.25 -41.41
CA ALA A 31 7.95 13.16 -41.70
C ALA A 31 7.42 11.83 -41.16
N GLY A 32 6.19 11.82 -40.65
CA GLY A 32 5.32 10.66 -40.58
C GLY A 32 4.05 11.01 -41.36
N THR A 33 4.04 10.79 -42.67
CA THR A 33 2.84 11.03 -43.49
C THR A 33 2.16 9.73 -43.81
N LYS A 34 0.87 9.63 -43.50
CA LYS A 34 -0.06 8.75 -44.19
C LYS A 34 0.16 8.94 -45.69
N SER A 35 0.37 7.87 -46.45
CA SER A 35 0.37 7.96 -47.91
C SER A 35 -0.86 8.75 -48.32
N ALA A 36 -0.70 9.87 -49.02
CA ALA A 36 -1.81 10.73 -49.45
C ALA A 36 -2.73 10.03 -50.47
N LYS A 37 -2.49 8.75 -50.79
CA LYS A 37 -3.40 7.91 -51.55
C LYS A 37 -4.27 7.13 -50.57
N LYS A 38 -5.49 7.63 -50.36
CA LYS A 38 -6.63 6.80 -49.92
C LYS A 38 -6.70 5.58 -50.84
N ASN A 39 -6.36 4.40 -50.32
CA ASN A 39 -7.03 3.15 -50.62
C ASN A 39 -6.72 2.15 -49.51
N LEU A 40 -7.72 1.86 -48.67
CA LEU A 40 -7.70 0.80 -47.68
C LEU A 40 -7.59 -0.56 -48.38
N SER A 41 -6.37 -0.96 -48.75
CA SER A 41 -6.03 -2.33 -49.11
C SER A 41 -4.85 -2.81 -48.27
N THR A 42 -4.76 -4.12 -48.10
CA THR A 42 -3.80 -4.90 -47.29
C THR A 42 -2.31 -4.74 -47.67
N GLU A 43 -1.93 -3.66 -48.37
CA GLU A 43 -0.55 -3.29 -48.76
C GLU A 43 -0.06 -1.99 -48.09
N ASP A 44 -0.91 -1.30 -47.31
CA ASP A 44 -0.58 -0.07 -46.57
C ASP A 44 0.11 -0.37 -45.23
N ASN A 45 1.36 -0.86 -45.25
CA ASN A 45 2.18 -0.97 -44.03
C ASN A 45 2.62 0.43 -43.56
N TYR A 46 2.56 0.70 -42.26
CA TYR A 46 3.09 1.94 -41.68
C TYR A 46 4.62 1.96 -41.77
N ASN A 47 5.14 2.69 -42.77
CA ASN A 47 6.57 2.82 -43.04
C ASN A 47 7.14 4.09 -42.41
N LEU A 48 8.34 4.01 -41.84
CA LEU A 48 9.06 5.16 -41.31
C LEU A 48 10.12 5.63 -42.30
N THR A 49 10.24 6.95 -42.50
CA THR A 49 11.23 7.55 -43.38
C THR A 49 12.21 8.43 -42.59
N LEU A 50 13.50 8.11 -42.66
CA LEU A 50 14.60 8.88 -42.06
C LEU A 50 15.41 9.60 -43.13
N LYS A 51 15.84 10.83 -42.84
CA LYS A 51 16.83 11.57 -43.64
C LYS A 51 18.14 10.80 -43.54
N LYS A 52 18.89 10.65 -44.63
CA LYS A 52 20.21 10.00 -44.57
C LYS A 52 21.18 10.74 -43.64
N GLU A 53 21.05 12.06 -43.59
CA GLU A 53 21.75 12.93 -42.64
C GLU A 53 21.45 12.55 -41.19
N ALA A 54 20.30 11.93 -40.89
CA ALA A 54 19.90 11.54 -39.54
C ALA A 54 20.60 10.26 -39.03
N LEU A 55 21.31 9.52 -39.90
CA LEU A 55 22.06 8.33 -39.50
C LEU A 55 23.21 8.73 -38.56
N GLY A 56 23.34 8.03 -37.44
CA GLY A 56 24.32 8.37 -36.40
C GLY A 56 23.95 9.55 -35.49
N HIS A 57 22.80 10.20 -35.70
CA HIS A 57 22.27 11.17 -34.73
C HIS A 57 21.59 10.47 -33.56
N PHE A 58 21.64 11.10 -32.38
CA PHE A 58 20.96 10.61 -31.19
C PHE A 58 19.49 11.01 -31.18
N PHE A 59 18.64 10.05 -30.81
CA PHE A 59 17.22 10.22 -30.59
C PHE A 59 16.88 9.77 -29.17
N LEU A 60 15.86 10.37 -28.59
CA LEU A 60 15.25 9.89 -27.37
C LEU A 60 14.08 8.98 -27.73
N LEU A 61 14.15 7.75 -27.26
CA LEU A 61 13.07 6.77 -27.33
C LEU A 61 12.39 6.68 -25.97
N LYS A 62 11.12 7.06 -25.94
CA LYS A 62 10.23 6.85 -24.79
C LYS A 62 9.19 5.81 -25.17
N THR A 63 8.89 4.90 -24.25
CA THR A 63 7.86 3.89 -24.47
C THR A 63 6.91 3.85 -23.29
N SER A 64 5.65 3.55 -23.55
CA SER A 64 4.61 3.41 -22.53
C SER A 64 3.78 2.17 -22.82
N LEU A 65 3.72 1.27 -21.85
CA LEU A 65 2.76 0.17 -21.85
C LEU A 65 1.40 0.71 -21.47
N ILE A 66 0.36 0.30 -22.20
CA ILE A 66 -1.01 0.68 -21.91
C ILE A 66 -1.71 -0.53 -21.31
N ASP A 67 -2.14 -0.38 -20.06
CA ASP A 67 -2.90 -1.41 -19.37
C ASP A 67 -4.26 -1.61 -20.07
N THR A 68 -4.73 -2.84 -20.06
CA THR A 68 -6.02 -3.25 -20.66
C THR A 68 -7.12 -3.23 -19.57
N PRO A 69 -8.39 -3.60 -19.83
CA PRO A 69 -9.54 -3.30 -18.96
C PRO A 69 -9.34 -3.53 -17.45
N PRO A 70 -10.03 -2.76 -16.59
CA PRO A 70 -11.24 -1.98 -16.89
C PRO A 70 -11.04 -0.50 -17.25
N ALA A 71 -9.87 0.11 -17.03
CA ALA A 71 -9.56 1.46 -17.53
C ALA A 71 -8.13 1.52 -18.11
N PRO A 72 -7.94 2.03 -19.34
CA PRO A 72 -6.63 2.06 -19.97
C PRO A 72 -5.75 3.15 -19.36
N THR A 73 -4.63 2.75 -18.80
CA THR A 73 -3.69 3.64 -18.14
C THR A 73 -2.26 3.39 -18.64
N GLY A 74 -1.40 4.41 -18.57
CA GLY A 74 -0.08 4.38 -19.20
C GLY A 74 1.05 4.19 -18.19
N ASN A 75 1.88 3.16 -18.41
CA ASN A 75 3.08 2.88 -17.63
C ASN A 75 4.33 3.18 -18.45
N PRO A 76 5.00 4.33 -18.22
CA PRO A 76 6.21 4.68 -18.94
C PRO A 76 7.36 3.76 -18.55
N MET A 77 8.11 3.34 -19.55
CA MET A 77 9.35 2.58 -19.38
C MET A 77 10.56 3.52 -19.32
N ALA A 78 11.70 2.96 -18.91
CA ALA A 78 12.99 3.64 -18.92
C ALA A 78 13.32 4.11 -20.34
N SER A 79 13.51 5.43 -20.48
CA SER A 79 13.82 6.05 -21.75
C SER A 79 15.22 5.69 -22.22
N LYS A 80 15.44 5.63 -23.54
CA LYS A 80 16.71 5.23 -24.15
C LYS A 80 17.21 6.30 -25.11
N VAL A 81 18.50 6.60 -25.05
CA VAL A 81 19.17 7.35 -26.11
C VAL A 81 19.57 6.35 -27.18
N ILE A 82 19.03 6.50 -28.38
CA ILE A 82 19.24 5.58 -29.50
C ILE A 82 19.85 6.28 -30.71
N PHE A 83 20.40 5.53 -31.66
CA PHE A 83 20.80 6.03 -32.97
C PHE A 83 20.60 4.95 -34.04
N PHE A 84 20.50 5.37 -35.29
CA PHE A 84 20.32 4.46 -36.43
C PHE A 84 21.62 4.30 -37.23
N LYS A 85 21.90 3.07 -37.67
CA LYS A 85 22.99 2.76 -38.61
C LYS A 85 22.47 1.92 -39.75
N LYS A 86 22.96 2.18 -40.96
CA LYS A 86 22.67 1.36 -42.13
C LYS A 86 23.71 0.23 -42.25
N SER A 87 23.26 -0.96 -42.59
CA SER A 87 24.12 -2.07 -43.01
C SER A 87 23.43 -2.92 -44.08
N GLY A 88 23.93 -2.87 -45.31
CA GLY A 88 23.34 -3.57 -46.45
C GLY A 88 21.87 -3.15 -46.69
N PRO A 89 20.93 -4.10 -46.85
CA PRO A 89 19.51 -3.82 -47.08
C PRO A 89 18.73 -3.56 -45.76
N PHE A 90 19.42 -3.25 -44.66
CA PHE A 90 18.80 -3.05 -43.35
C PHE A 90 19.25 -1.77 -42.67
N ILE A 91 18.37 -1.25 -41.80
CA ILE A 91 18.70 -0.25 -40.77
C ILE A 91 18.69 -0.95 -39.40
N GLY A 92 19.73 -0.75 -38.61
CA GLY A 92 19.76 -1.14 -37.20
C GLY A 92 19.50 0.06 -36.29
N MET A 93 18.70 -0.13 -35.25
CA MET A 93 18.53 0.80 -34.13
C MET A 93 19.36 0.31 -32.96
N PHE A 94 20.23 1.17 -32.46
CA PHE A 94 21.16 0.86 -31.40
C PHE A 94 20.92 1.77 -30.20
N GLU A 95 21.06 1.23 -28.99
CA GLU A 95 21.14 2.03 -27.78
C GLU A 95 22.56 2.58 -27.60
N SER A 96 22.65 3.85 -27.23
CA SER A 96 23.90 4.48 -26.84
C SER A 96 24.32 4.01 -25.45
N THR A 97 25.56 3.53 -25.37
CA THR A 97 26.25 3.24 -24.11
C THR A 97 27.04 4.44 -23.59
N SER A 98 27.13 5.52 -24.38
CA SER A 98 27.84 6.74 -24.01
C SER A 98 27.19 7.38 -22.78
N GLY A 99 28.00 7.62 -21.75
CA GLY A 99 27.56 8.07 -20.44
C GLY A 99 27.04 6.96 -19.53
N LYS A 100 26.80 5.72 -19.97
CA LYS A 100 26.45 4.61 -19.07
C LYS A 100 27.70 3.98 -18.45
N VAL A 101 27.54 2.91 -17.65
CA VAL A 101 28.63 2.18 -16.97
C VAL A 101 29.50 1.36 -17.95
N VAL A 102 29.92 1.96 -19.07
CA VAL A 102 30.84 1.39 -20.05
C VAL A 102 31.97 2.40 -20.24
N THR A 103 33.22 1.94 -20.16
CA THR A 103 34.39 2.79 -20.41
C THR A 103 34.55 3.06 -21.91
N ASP A 104 34.95 4.28 -22.27
CA ASP A 104 35.21 4.65 -23.68
C ASP A 104 36.36 3.85 -24.32
N SER A 105 37.17 3.20 -23.49
CA SER A 105 38.24 2.27 -23.89
C SER A 105 37.74 1.10 -24.73
N VAL A 106 36.47 0.72 -24.60
CA VAL A 106 35.83 -0.32 -25.43
C VAL A 106 34.47 0.17 -25.93
N LYS A 107 34.39 0.53 -27.21
CA LYS A 107 33.11 0.91 -27.85
C LYS A 107 32.18 -0.31 -27.94
N THR A 108 31.30 -0.46 -26.96
CA THR A 108 30.20 -1.43 -27.03
C THR A 108 28.95 -0.75 -27.58
N GLN A 109 28.17 -1.46 -28.38
CA GLN A 109 26.92 -0.97 -28.97
C GLN A 109 25.87 -2.05 -28.77
N ILE A 110 24.68 -1.67 -28.29
CA ILE A 110 23.59 -2.61 -28.04
C ILE A 110 22.62 -2.48 -29.22
N LEU A 111 22.48 -3.52 -30.03
CA LEU A 111 21.47 -3.58 -31.09
C LEU A 111 20.11 -3.85 -30.45
N LEU A 112 19.16 -2.93 -30.63
CA LEU A 112 17.78 -3.09 -30.13
C LEU A 112 16.88 -3.75 -31.17
N ALA A 113 16.93 -3.27 -32.41
CA ALA A 113 16.07 -3.77 -33.49
C ALA A 113 16.74 -3.61 -34.85
N LYS A 114 16.32 -4.43 -35.81
CA LYS A 114 16.82 -4.42 -37.20
C LYS A 114 15.64 -4.39 -38.15
N PHE A 115 15.59 -3.36 -38.99
CA PHE A 115 14.49 -3.06 -39.89
C PHE A 115 14.88 -3.28 -41.36
N PRO A 116 14.05 -3.95 -42.17
CA PRO A 116 14.28 -4.06 -43.60
C PRO A 116 14.01 -2.71 -44.30
N ILE A 117 14.92 -2.32 -45.19
CA ILE A 117 14.76 -1.13 -46.03
C ILE A 117 13.82 -1.46 -47.18
N LEU A 118 12.77 -0.67 -47.34
CA LEU A 118 11.80 -0.79 -48.42
C LEU A 118 12.18 0.06 -49.62
N ASN A 119 12.67 1.28 -49.37
CA ASN A 119 13.07 2.22 -50.41
C ASN A 119 14.20 3.12 -49.90
N GLU A 120 15.12 3.47 -50.78
CA GLU A 120 16.25 4.36 -50.50
C GLU A 120 16.44 5.36 -51.64
N THR A 121 16.38 6.64 -51.31
CA THR A 121 16.68 7.74 -52.24
C THR A 121 18.06 8.33 -51.93
N ASN A 122 18.47 9.35 -52.68
CA ASN A 122 19.72 10.07 -52.39
C ASN A 122 19.69 10.79 -51.03
N THR A 123 18.51 11.10 -50.49
CA THR A 123 18.34 11.93 -49.29
C THR A 123 17.62 11.23 -48.13
N SER A 124 16.97 10.09 -48.38
CA SER A 124 16.13 9.43 -47.38
C SER A 124 16.17 7.91 -47.46
N ILE A 125 15.82 7.25 -46.36
CA ILE A 125 15.65 5.80 -46.26
C ILE A 125 14.30 5.52 -45.62
N THR A 126 13.51 4.67 -46.26
CA THR A 126 12.22 4.19 -45.75
C THR A 126 12.34 2.73 -45.34
N PHE A 127 11.91 2.40 -44.12
CA PHE A 127 12.01 1.06 -43.55
C PHE A 127 10.71 0.63 -42.87
N ASN A 128 10.52 -0.68 -42.77
CA ASN A 128 9.34 -1.28 -42.16
C ASN A 128 9.55 -1.42 -40.65
N PHE A 129 8.86 -0.60 -39.84
CA PHE A 129 8.97 -0.65 -38.38
C PHE A 129 8.33 -1.93 -37.81
N GLU A 130 7.14 -2.28 -38.29
CA GLU A 130 6.36 -3.44 -37.85
C GLU A 130 7.14 -4.75 -37.99
N GLU A 131 7.76 -4.95 -39.15
CA GLU A 131 8.52 -6.17 -39.42
C GLU A 131 9.86 -6.22 -38.66
N GLY A 132 10.45 -5.07 -38.34
CA GLY A 132 11.74 -5.00 -37.65
C GLY A 132 11.67 -5.01 -36.13
N MET A 133 10.56 -4.56 -35.54
CA MET A 133 10.37 -4.47 -34.08
C MET A 133 9.89 -5.80 -33.48
N LYS A 134 10.74 -6.83 -33.54
CA LYS A 134 10.42 -8.21 -33.10
C LYS A 134 10.70 -8.51 -31.62
N THR A 135 11.18 -7.52 -30.87
CA THR A 135 11.56 -7.69 -29.46
C THR A 135 11.01 -6.53 -28.65
N LEU A 136 10.32 -6.84 -27.56
CA LEU A 136 9.84 -5.84 -26.61
C LEU A 136 10.82 -5.75 -25.44
N PHE A 137 11.29 -4.54 -25.12
CA PHE A 137 12.19 -4.28 -23.99
C PHE A 137 11.41 -3.61 -22.85
N LEU A 138 11.38 -4.25 -21.68
CA LEU A 138 10.63 -3.77 -20.52
C LEU A 138 11.58 -3.48 -19.35
N LYS A 139 11.57 -2.21 -18.94
CA LYS A 139 12.12 -1.74 -17.68
C LYS A 139 11.30 -0.55 -17.21
N GLY A 140 10.70 -0.64 -16.02
CA GLY A 140 9.87 0.46 -15.49
C GLY A 140 10.67 1.76 -15.28
N SER A 141 10.02 2.90 -15.43
CA SER A 141 10.65 4.23 -15.34
C SER A 141 11.09 4.63 -13.93
N TYR A 142 10.40 4.22 -12.86
CA TYR A 142 10.71 4.69 -11.50
C TYR A 142 11.83 3.92 -10.80
N TYR A 143 11.86 2.61 -11.01
CA TYR A 143 12.70 1.68 -10.26
C TYR A 143 13.88 1.20 -11.10
N ILE A 144 14.53 2.14 -11.78
CA ILE A 144 15.67 1.86 -12.66
C ILE A 144 16.88 1.41 -11.83
N ALA A 145 17.09 2.07 -10.69
CA ALA A 145 18.03 1.69 -9.65
C ALA A 145 17.26 1.48 -8.33
N ARG A 146 17.58 0.39 -7.63
CA ARG A 146 17.09 0.05 -6.29
C ARG A 146 18.23 -0.50 -5.46
N GLU A 147 18.10 -0.41 -4.14
CA GLU A 147 19.05 -1.01 -3.20
C GLU A 147 19.24 -2.50 -3.52
N GLY A 148 20.49 -2.95 -3.68
CA GLY A 148 20.83 -4.35 -3.95
C GLY A 148 20.46 -4.90 -5.33
N SER A 149 19.89 -4.09 -6.24
CA SER A 149 19.53 -4.52 -7.60
C SER A 149 20.63 -4.22 -8.62
N ASP A 150 20.75 -5.04 -9.66
CA ASP A 150 21.58 -4.73 -10.83
C ASP A 150 20.82 -3.80 -11.79
N PRO A 151 21.18 -2.51 -11.90
CA PRO A 151 20.48 -1.56 -12.75
C PRO A 151 20.73 -1.81 -14.23
N SER A 152 21.66 -2.67 -14.63
CA SER A 152 21.86 -3.02 -16.05
C SER A 152 20.82 -4.01 -16.58
N LYS A 153 20.10 -4.71 -15.68
CA LYS A 153 19.15 -5.75 -16.07
C LYS A 153 17.89 -5.15 -16.70
N GLU A 154 17.52 -5.67 -17.87
CA GLU A 154 16.31 -5.35 -18.62
C GLU A 154 15.67 -6.64 -19.14
N SER A 155 14.34 -6.71 -19.10
CA SER A 155 13.60 -7.86 -19.62
C SER A 155 13.32 -7.68 -21.11
N SER A 156 13.56 -8.74 -21.90
CA SER A 156 13.27 -8.76 -23.34
C SER A 156 12.30 -9.89 -23.68
N TYR A 157 11.25 -9.58 -24.46
CA TYR A 157 10.22 -10.54 -24.86
C TYR A 157 10.16 -10.66 -26.38
N ILE A 158 9.94 -11.87 -26.88
CA ILE A 158 9.79 -12.13 -28.31
C ILE A 158 8.38 -11.71 -28.74
N VAL A 159 8.30 -10.90 -29.80
CA VAL A 159 7.02 -10.52 -30.43
C VAL A 159 6.63 -11.61 -31.44
N HIS A 160 5.49 -12.25 -31.21
CA HIS A 160 4.89 -13.26 -32.11
C HIS A 160 4.02 -12.62 -33.17
N GLU A 161 3.14 -11.72 -32.73
CA GLU A 161 2.23 -10.98 -33.59
C GLU A 161 2.39 -9.50 -33.30
N SER A 162 2.33 -8.70 -34.36
CA SER A 162 2.41 -7.25 -34.31
C SER A 162 1.34 -6.67 -35.20
N PHE A 163 0.68 -5.62 -34.72
CA PHE A 163 -0.27 -4.83 -35.46
C PHE A 163 -0.04 -3.34 -35.17
N LEU A 164 0.47 -2.60 -36.15
CA LEU A 164 0.59 -1.14 -36.06
C LEU A 164 -0.77 -0.47 -36.28
N ASN A 165 -1.28 0.22 -35.25
CA ASN A 165 -2.55 0.92 -35.33
C ASN A 165 -2.40 2.33 -35.92
N LYS A 166 -1.37 3.05 -35.46
CA LYS A 166 -1.18 4.47 -35.80
C LYS A 166 0.30 4.84 -35.83
N VAL A 167 0.69 5.63 -36.83
CA VAL A 167 1.97 6.36 -36.86
C VAL A 167 1.70 7.81 -37.24
N GLU A 168 2.14 8.76 -36.40
CA GLU A 168 1.93 10.19 -36.63
C GLU A 168 3.15 11.01 -36.23
N LEU A 169 3.39 12.11 -36.96
CA LEU A 169 4.37 13.12 -36.59
C LEU A 169 3.63 14.32 -36.02
N VAL A 170 3.79 14.58 -34.72
CA VAL A 170 3.19 15.75 -34.04
C VAL A 170 4.31 16.46 -33.30
N ASN A 171 4.44 17.79 -33.47
CA ASN A 171 5.41 18.62 -32.75
C ASN A 171 6.88 18.15 -32.82
N LYS A 172 7.30 17.54 -33.95
CA LYS A 172 8.64 16.92 -34.15
C LYS A 172 8.86 15.60 -33.37
N HIS A 173 7.80 15.02 -32.83
CA HIS A 173 7.79 13.69 -32.23
C HIS A 173 7.09 12.69 -33.15
N ILE A 174 7.68 11.52 -33.36
CA ILE A 174 7.02 10.41 -34.06
C ILE A 174 6.35 9.52 -33.00
N PHE A 175 5.03 9.43 -33.06
CA PHE A 175 4.23 8.53 -32.24
C PHE A 175 3.92 7.27 -33.01
N ILE A 176 4.06 6.13 -32.33
CA ILE A 176 3.70 4.83 -32.85
C ILE A 176 2.83 4.13 -31.82
N GLU A 177 1.63 3.71 -32.22
CA GLU A 177 0.73 2.89 -31.43
C GLU A 177 0.70 1.49 -32.01
N GLN A 178 1.01 0.50 -31.18
CA GLN A 178 1.21 -0.88 -31.60
C GLN A 178 0.52 -1.85 -30.63
N PHE A 179 -0.17 -2.83 -31.19
CA PHE A 179 -0.70 -3.98 -30.47
C PHE A 179 0.18 -5.19 -30.77
N LEU A 180 0.58 -5.90 -29.72
CA LEU A 180 1.55 -6.97 -29.76
C LEU A 180 0.96 -8.23 -29.10
N ARG A 181 1.45 -9.39 -29.52
CA ARG A 181 1.42 -10.61 -28.69
C ARG A 181 2.85 -11.02 -28.39
N VAL A 182 3.20 -11.09 -27.11
CA VAL A 182 4.56 -11.34 -26.65
C VAL A 182 4.65 -12.65 -25.88
N GLU A 183 5.74 -13.39 -26.08
CA GLU A 183 6.01 -14.61 -25.34
C GLU A 183 6.76 -14.32 -24.04
N THR A 184 6.15 -14.72 -22.94
CA THR A 184 6.77 -14.78 -21.62
C THR A 184 7.33 -16.20 -21.42
N PRO A 185 8.64 -16.36 -21.18
CA PRO A 185 9.24 -17.66 -20.94
C PRO A 185 8.67 -18.35 -19.70
N ALA A 186 8.64 -19.69 -19.71
CA ALA A 186 8.26 -20.46 -18.53
C ALA A 186 9.17 -20.15 -17.33
N SER A 187 8.57 -20.08 -16.15
CA SER A 187 9.26 -19.98 -14.87
C SER A 187 9.11 -21.30 -14.09
N GLY A 188 9.80 -21.41 -12.94
CA GLY A 188 9.60 -22.56 -12.04
C GLY A 188 8.19 -22.68 -11.45
N LYS A 189 7.32 -21.67 -11.64
CA LYS A 189 5.95 -21.63 -11.11
C LYS A 189 4.87 -21.54 -12.18
N GLU A 190 5.19 -20.98 -13.35
CA GLU A 190 4.21 -20.66 -14.40
C GLU A 190 4.73 -21.17 -15.77
N PRO A 191 3.87 -21.77 -16.61
CA PRO A 191 4.24 -22.17 -17.97
C PRO A 191 4.53 -20.95 -18.86
N ALA A 192 5.13 -21.19 -20.02
CA ALA A 192 5.29 -20.13 -21.02
C ALA A 192 3.91 -19.67 -21.53
N GLU A 193 3.73 -18.38 -21.74
CA GLU A 193 2.45 -17.78 -22.13
C GLU A 193 2.67 -16.74 -23.24
N ILE A 194 1.72 -16.66 -24.17
CA ILE A 194 1.65 -15.59 -25.17
C ILE A 194 0.55 -14.61 -24.79
N SER A 195 0.94 -13.45 -24.27
CA SER A 195 0.01 -12.46 -23.72
C SER A 195 -0.11 -11.23 -24.65
N PRO A 196 -1.30 -10.62 -24.77
CA PRO A 196 -1.48 -9.40 -25.53
C PRO A 196 -0.86 -8.20 -24.80
N VAL A 197 -0.25 -7.27 -25.55
CA VAL A 197 0.36 -6.05 -25.03
C VAL A 197 0.00 -4.87 -25.95
N HIS A 198 -0.44 -3.75 -25.36
CA HIS A 198 -0.62 -2.50 -26.07
C HIS A 198 0.53 -1.55 -25.68
N ILE A 199 1.26 -1.03 -26.66
CA ILE A 199 2.42 -0.16 -26.43
C ILE A 199 2.38 1.09 -27.31
N LYS A 200 2.82 2.21 -26.73
CA LYS A 200 3.04 3.48 -27.43
C LYS A 200 4.52 3.85 -27.40
N TYR A 201 5.06 4.26 -28.54
CA TYR A 201 6.41 4.77 -28.70
C TYR A 201 6.36 6.26 -29.03
N ASP A 202 7.31 7.02 -28.49
CA ASP A 202 7.58 8.42 -28.82
C ASP A 202 9.08 8.56 -29.16
N PHE A 203 9.36 9.00 -30.38
CA PHE A 203 10.69 9.32 -30.87
C PHE A 203 10.87 10.82 -31.05
N SER A 204 11.92 11.37 -30.46
CA SER A 204 12.34 12.76 -30.67
C SER A 204 13.85 12.87 -30.86
N THR A 205 14.32 13.98 -31.42
CA THR A 205 15.76 14.26 -31.45
C THR A 205 16.26 14.43 -30.02
N TYR A 206 17.35 13.74 -29.67
CA TYR A 206 17.94 13.90 -28.35
C TYR A 206 18.70 15.22 -28.28
N THR A 207 18.39 16.04 -27.29
CA THR A 207 19.14 17.25 -26.98
C THR A 207 19.26 17.32 -25.48
N LYS A 208 20.48 17.19 -24.98
CA LYS A 208 20.77 17.32 -23.56
C LYS A 208 20.51 18.77 -23.12
N ASN A 209 19.79 18.96 -22.03
CA ASN A 209 19.60 20.28 -21.44
C ASN A 209 20.88 20.69 -20.69
N GLU A 210 21.72 21.52 -21.31
CA GLU A 210 22.97 21.97 -20.69
C GLU A 210 22.75 22.94 -19.51
N ASN A 211 21.54 23.49 -19.33
CA ASN A 211 21.21 24.34 -18.18
C ASN A 211 20.69 23.54 -16.99
N PHE A 212 20.32 22.27 -17.18
CA PHE A 212 19.87 21.42 -16.09
C PHE A 212 21.07 20.89 -15.31
N THR A 213 21.06 21.09 -14.00
CA THR A 213 22.09 20.56 -13.10
C THR A 213 21.57 19.31 -12.39
N PRO A 214 22.09 18.11 -12.72
CA PRO A 214 21.73 16.88 -12.02
C PRO A 214 22.11 16.94 -10.54
N THR A 215 21.28 16.33 -9.69
CA THR A 215 21.56 16.22 -8.25
C THR A 215 21.92 14.78 -7.91
N PRO A 216 23.13 14.50 -7.38
CA PRO A 216 23.50 13.17 -6.91
C PRO A 216 22.50 12.63 -5.91
N SER A 217 22.11 11.36 -6.06
CA SER A 217 21.26 10.71 -5.09
C SER A 217 22.03 10.46 -3.79
N PRO A 218 21.44 10.77 -2.62
CA PRO A 218 22.04 10.46 -1.32
C PRO A 218 21.85 8.99 -0.89
N GLY A 219 21.24 8.15 -1.73
CA GLY A 219 20.87 6.76 -1.40
C GLY A 219 19.50 6.67 -0.70
N PHE A 220 19.26 5.56 0.01
CA PHE A 220 17.94 5.20 0.54
C PHE A 220 17.85 5.14 2.08
N TYR A 221 18.84 5.63 2.83
CA TYR A 221 18.84 5.43 4.30
C TYR A 221 18.17 6.54 5.11
N ASN A 222 18.24 7.80 4.66
CA ASN A 222 17.66 8.95 5.38
C ASN A 222 16.54 9.65 4.58
N VAL A 223 16.61 9.51 3.27
CA VAL A 223 15.67 10.05 2.29
C VAL A 223 15.64 9.10 1.10
N GLY A 224 14.60 9.16 0.26
CA GLY A 224 14.48 8.28 -0.91
C GLY A 224 13.95 9.00 -2.12
N TYR A 225 14.62 8.77 -3.26
CA TYR A 225 14.27 9.35 -4.53
C TYR A 225 14.18 8.31 -5.64
N PHE A 226 13.38 8.58 -6.67
CA PHE A 226 13.50 7.84 -7.90
C PHE A 226 14.80 8.23 -8.60
N GLU A 227 15.52 7.23 -9.09
CA GLU A 227 16.90 7.37 -9.54
C GLU A 227 17.00 7.02 -11.03
N ASN A 228 17.89 7.71 -11.74
CA ASN A 228 18.24 7.33 -13.10
C ASN A 228 19.16 6.09 -13.13
N HIS A 229 19.55 5.65 -14.33
CA HIS A 229 20.55 4.59 -14.46
C HIS A 229 21.91 5.14 -13.99
N PRO A 230 22.75 4.36 -13.28
CA PRO A 230 24.09 4.82 -12.97
C PRO A 230 24.87 5.18 -14.23
N ILE A 231 25.60 6.27 -14.16
CA ILE A 231 26.42 6.81 -15.24
C ILE A 231 27.87 7.00 -14.79
N TYR A 232 28.82 7.07 -15.73
CA TYR A 232 30.12 7.67 -15.43
C TYR A 232 30.04 9.17 -15.73
N PRO A 233 30.05 10.05 -14.71
CA PRO A 233 29.98 11.48 -14.94
C PRO A 233 31.25 11.98 -15.62
N VAL A 234 31.11 13.08 -16.35
CA VAL A 234 32.21 13.73 -17.07
C VAL A 234 32.57 15.02 -16.34
N ASP A 235 33.85 15.29 -16.15
CA ASP A 235 34.32 16.54 -15.54
C ASP A 235 34.22 17.73 -16.52
N ALA A 236 34.55 18.93 -16.04
CA ALA A 236 34.48 20.16 -16.82
C ALA A 236 35.41 20.16 -18.06
N ASP A 237 36.45 19.32 -18.04
CA ASP A 237 37.42 19.18 -19.12
C ASP A 237 37.04 18.05 -20.10
N GLY A 238 35.92 17.34 -19.86
CA GLY A 238 35.44 16.26 -20.70
C GLY A 238 36.01 14.88 -20.37
N ASN A 239 36.72 14.72 -19.24
CA ASN A 239 37.24 13.43 -18.81
C ASN A 239 36.21 12.64 -18.00
N ILE A 240 36.18 11.33 -18.22
CA ILE A 240 35.30 10.41 -17.50
C ILE A 240 35.82 10.21 -16.06
N ASN A 241 34.94 10.36 -15.08
CA ASN A 241 35.20 9.98 -13.69
C ASN A 241 35.14 8.45 -13.54
N GLU A 242 36.11 7.86 -12.85
CA GLU A 242 36.19 6.41 -12.62
C GLU A 242 35.11 5.87 -11.66
N TYR A 243 34.42 6.74 -10.93
CA TYR A 243 33.31 6.38 -10.05
C TYR A 243 31.97 6.65 -10.71
N THR A 244 31.05 5.69 -10.58
CA THR A 244 29.68 5.87 -11.06
C THR A 244 28.91 6.85 -10.19
N ALA A 245 28.00 7.59 -10.80
CA ALA A 245 27.05 8.45 -10.13
C ALA A 245 25.63 8.06 -10.53
N THR A 246 24.71 8.19 -9.58
CA THR A 246 23.26 8.10 -9.80
C THR A 246 22.65 9.42 -9.40
N TYR A 247 21.71 9.91 -10.19
CA TYR A 247 21.03 11.18 -9.99
C TYR A 247 19.56 10.99 -9.65
N ILE A 248 19.07 11.91 -8.82
CA ILE A 248 17.65 12.07 -8.52
C ILE A 248 16.90 12.43 -9.81
N LYS A 249 15.80 11.75 -10.08
CA LYS A 249 14.86 12.14 -11.14
C LYS A 249 14.06 13.34 -10.67
N LYS A 250 14.20 14.48 -11.34
CA LYS A 250 13.54 15.73 -10.94
C LYS A 250 13.28 16.66 -12.10
N PHE A 251 12.35 17.59 -11.94
CA PHE A 251 12.09 18.63 -12.94
C PHE A 251 13.17 19.73 -12.94
N ASP A 252 13.35 20.38 -14.09
CA ASP A 252 14.01 21.69 -14.16
C ASP A 252 13.07 22.79 -13.65
N ILE A 253 13.31 23.26 -12.43
CA ILE A 253 12.49 24.30 -11.77
C ILE A 253 12.95 25.73 -12.08
N SER A 254 13.85 25.92 -13.06
CA SER A 254 14.17 27.26 -13.60
C SER A 254 12.97 27.85 -14.36
N LYS A 255 12.04 27.00 -14.80
CA LYS A 255 10.76 27.36 -15.41
C LYS A 255 9.61 26.78 -14.58
N PRO A 256 8.40 27.38 -14.63
CA PRO A 256 7.24 26.79 -13.99
C PRO A 256 6.87 25.42 -14.56
N VAL A 257 6.55 24.48 -13.70
CA VAL A 257 6.04 23.15 -14.05
C VAL A 257 4.51 23.20 -14.05
N THR A 258 3.90 23.12 -15.23
CA THR A 258 2.43 23.19 -15.35
C THR A 258 1.84 21.80 -15.41
N TYR A 259 0.86 21.52 -14.55
CA TYR A 259 0.00 20.34 -14.59
C TYR A 259 -1.34 20.70 -15.22
N TYR A 260 -1.82 19.84 -16.11
CA TYR A 260 -3.05 20.00 -16.86
C TYR A 260 -4.09 19.03 -16.32
N ILE A 261 -5.17 19.55 -15.74
CA ILE A 261 -6.27 18.74 -15.25
C ILE A 261 -7.23 18.46 -16.39
N THR A 262 -7.61 17.20 -16.54
CA THR A 262 -8.53 16.77 -17.60
C THR A 262 -9.96 17.24 -17.36
N ASP A 263 -10.67 17.56 -18.44
CA ASP A 263 -12.02 18.12 -18.43
C ASP A 263 -13.06 17.21 -17.76
N ASN A 264 -12.81 15.89 -17.71
CA ASN A 264 -13.70 14.92 -17.08
C ASN A 264 -13.57 14.88 -15.54
N THR A 265 -12.63 15.63 -14.95
CA THR A 265 -12.54 15.74 -13.48
C THR A 265 -13.82 16.34 -12.92
N PRO A 266 -14.55 15.65 -12.02
CA PRO A 266 -15.81 16.15 -11.48
C PRO A 266 -15.66 17.52 -10.85
N ALA A 267 -16.56 18.46 -11.19
CA ALA A 267 -16.47 19.86 -10.77
C ALA A 267 -16.35 20.03 -9.24
N LYS A 268 -17.04 19.19 -8.47
CA LYS A 268 -16.98 19.19 -6.99
C LYS A 268 -15.61 18.81 -6.41
N TRP A 269 -14.78 18.07 -7.15
CA TRP A 269 -13.45 17.63 -6.72
C TRP A 269 -12.33 18.45 -7.35
N ARG A 270 -12.61 19.25 -8.38
CA ARG A 270 -11.61 19.98 -9.13
C ARG A 270 -10.72 20.87 -8.25
N ALA A 271 -11.31 21.61 -7.31
CA ALA A 271 -10.54 22.46 -6.39
C ALA A 271 -9.57 21.66 -5.52
N ALA A 272 -9.99 20.50 -5.00
CA ALA A 272 -9.13 19.61 -4.23
C ALA A 272 -7.96 19.06 -5.06
N VAL A 273 -8.22 18.71 -6.33
CA VAL A 273 -7.18 18.27 -7.26
C VAL A 273 -6.18 19.40 -7.54
N GLU A 274 -6.68 20.62 -7.81
CA GLU A 274 -5.83 21.80 -8.03
C GLU A 274 -4.95 22.11 -6.81
N GLU A 275 -5.53 22.11 -5.62
CA GLU A 275 -4.82 22.37 -4.36
C GLU A 275 -3.81 21.27 -4.01
N GLY A 276 -4.09 20.01 -4.36
CA GLY A 276 -3.15 18.89 -4.18
C GLY A 276 -1.90 19.05 -5.05
N VAL A 277 -2.06 19.52 -6.30
CA VAL A 277 -0.90 19.87 -7.15
C VAL A 277 -0.13 21.04 -6.55
N LEU A 278 -0.85 22.09 -6.13
CA LEU A 278 -0.22 23.34 -5.67
C LEU A 278 0.41 23.22 -4.28
N TYR A 279 0.10 22.19 -3.50
CA TYR A 279 0.67 21.92 -2.17
C TYR A 279 2.19 22.10 -2.14
N TRP A 280 2.89 21.52 -3.11
CA TRP A 280 4.36 21.52 -3.13
C TRP A 280 4.97 22.92 -3.25
N ASN A 281 4.23 23.92 -3.73
CA ASN A 281 4.69 25.31 -3.71
C ASN A 281 4.99 25.82 -2.29
N LYS A 282 4.30 25.29 -1.27
CA LYS A 282 4.57 25.57 0.14
C LYS A 282 5.98 25.11 0.51
N ALA A 283 6.35 23.89 0.13
CA ALA A 283 7.69 23.34 0.35
C ALA A 283 8.78 24.06 -0.47
N PHE A 284 8.45 24.48 -1.69
CA PHE A 284 9.37 25.29 -2.50
C PHE A 284 9.57 26.70 -1.94
N GLY A 285 8.59 27.24 -1.21
CA GLY A 285 8.58 28.63 -0.72
C GLY A 285 8.36 29.67 -1.82
N ARG A 286 7.96 29.22 -3.02
CA ARG A 286 7.65 30.05 -4.20
C ARG A 286 6.77 29.26 -5.16
N GLU A 287 6.14 29.96 -6.10
CA GLU A 287 5.40 29.32 -7.20
C GLU A 287 6.38 28.60 -8.15
N VAL A 288 6.37 27.27 -8.11
CA VAL A 288 7.08 26.38 -9.05
C VAL A 288 6.06 25.60 -9.87
N LEU A 289 5.02 25.08 -9.23
CA LEU A 289 3.95 24.32 -9.83
C LEU A 289 2.77 25.24 -10.19
N LYS A 290 2.18 25.02 -11.36
CA LYS A 290 0.97 25.70 -11.85
C LYS A 290 -0.06 24.69 -12.31
N VAL A 291 -1.31 25.11 -12.36
CA VAL A 291 -2.40 24.29 -12.90
C VAL A 291 -3.08 24.99 -14.07
N ALA A 292 -3.43 24.21 -15.10
CA ALA A 292 -4.21 24.64 -16.24
C ALA A 292 -5.23 23.56 -16.66
N ALA A 293 -6.18 23.91 -17.53
CA ALA A 293 -7.04 22.93 -18.19
C ALA A 293 -6.31 22.31 -19.39
N LEU A 294 -6.41 20.99 -19.56
CA LEU A 294 -5.84 20.32 -20.74
C LEU A 294 -6.51 20.86 -22.02
N PRO A 295 -5.76 21.24 -23.06
CA PRO A 295 -6.36 21.65 -24.33
C PRO A 295 -7.23 20.54 -24.92
N LYS A 296 -8.41 20.88 -25.45
CA LYS A 296 -9.41 19.90 -25.94
C LYS A 296 -8.90 18.94 -27.03
N ASP A 297 -7.93 19.39 -27.82
CA ASP A 297 -7.37 18.62 -28.93
C ASP A 297 -6.11 17.83 -28.53
N ALA A 298 -5.61 18.01 -27.29
CA ALA A 298 -4.42 17.32 -26.80
C ALA A 298 -4.73 15.89 -26.36
N SER A 299 -3.89 14.94 -26.77
CA SER A 299 -3.99 13.56 -26.30
C SER A 299 -3.40 13.42 -24.89
N ILE A 300 -3.97 12.54 -24.06
CA ILE A 300 -3.46 12.29 -22.69
C ILE A 300 -2.07 11.64 -22.66
N PHE A 301 -1.55 11.19 -23.80
CA PHE A 301 -0.19 10.67 -23.95
C PHE A 301 0.69 11.60 -24.80
N GLU A 302 0.20 12.79 -25.13
CA GLU A 302 0.97 13.77 -25.89
C GLU A 302 2.13 14.32 -25.03
N PRO A 303 3.37 14.33 -25.53
CA PRO A 303 4.52 14.87 -24.84
C PRO A 303 4.40 16.38 -24.58
N GLY A 304 5.09 16.84 -23.54
CA GLY A 304 5.13 18.24 -23.16
C GLY A 304 4.00 18.67 -22.21
N TYR A 305 3.05 17.79 -21.94
CA TYR A 305 2.04 17.99 -20.89
C TYR A 305 2.36 17.14 -19.67
N ASN A 306 2.27 17.75 -18.48
CA ASN A 306 2.12 17.00 -17.24
C ASN A 306 0.63 16.90 -16.96
N ILE A 307 0.05 15.71 -16.88
CA ILE A 307 -1.41 15.56 -16.85
C ILE A 307 -1.86 14.99 -15.52
N VAL A 308 -2.96 15.52 -14.97
CA VAL A 308 -3.73 14.89 -13.89
C VAL A 308 -5.04 14.41 -14.49
N GLN A 309 -5.15 13.10 -14.65
CA GLN A 309 -6.25 12.41 -15.30
C GLN A 309 -7.19 11.81 -14.26
N TRP A 310 -8.45 12.22 -14.32
CA TRP A 310 -9.52 11.55 -13.61
C TRP A 310 -9.95 10.27 -14.35
N LEU A 311 -10.03 9.15 -13.64
CA LEU A 311 -10.45 7.86 -14.17
C LEU A 311 -11.73 7.42 -13.49
N ASP A 312 -12.78 7.18 -14.28
CA ASP A 312 -14.03 6.59 -13.81
C ASP A 312 -13.83 5.08 -13.62
N TRP A 313 -13.24 4.73 -12.48
CA TRP A 313 -12.88 3.37 -12.11
C TRP A 313 -13.16 3.13 -10.62
N ASP A 314 -14.43 2.89 -10.32
CA ASP A 314 -14.96 2.82 -8.96
C ASP A 314 -14.39 1.65 -8.11
N THR A 315 -13.81 0.64 -8.76
CA THR A 315 -13.26 -0.56 -8.12
C THR A 315 -11.73 -0.53 -7.92
N ALA A 316 -11.02 0.44 -8.51
CA ALA A 316 -9.55 0.52 -8.36
C ALA A 316 -9.17 1.29 -7.10
N GLY A 317 -8.89 0.59 -6.00
CA GLY A 317 -8.41 1.20 -4.75
C GLY A 317 -6.98 1.72 -4.77
N PHE A 318 -6.49 2.25 -5.90
CA PHE A 318 -5.17 2.83 -6.05
C PHE A 318 -5.20 4.04 -6.99
N ALA A 319 -4.33 5.00 -6.69
CA ALA A 319 -3.93 6.08 -7.59
C ALA A 319 -2.45 5.82 -7.93
N TYR A 320 -1.98 6.43 -9.01
CA TYR A 320 -0.56 6.35 -9.30
C TYR A 320 -0.10 7.45 -10.24
N ALA A 321 1.17 7.83 -10.09
CA ALA A 321 1.90 8.68 -10.98
C ALA A 321 2.77 7.88 -11.94
N ALA A 322 3.16 8.52 -13.03
CA ALA A 322 4.01 8.01 -14.09
C ALA A 322 4.91 9.15 -14.58
N THR A 323 6.21 8.92 -14.72
CA THR A 323 7.13 9.91 -15.30
C THR A 323 8.01 9.31 -16.38
N SER A 324 8.38 10.16 -17.35
CA SER A 324 9.50 9.90 -18.23
C SER A 324 10.58 10.94 -17.98
N SER A 325 11.82 10.47 -17.93
CA SER A 325 12.99 11.29 -17.63
C SER A 325 14.11 11.03 -18.62
N ASP A 326 14.97 12.01 -18.83
CA ASP A 326 16.26 11.82 -19.50
C ASP A 326 17.06 10.73 -18.75
N PRO A 327 17.54 9.69 -19.44
CA PRO A 327 18.24 8.58 -18.80
C PRO A 327 19.65 8.93 -18.29
N LEU A 328 20.28 9.99 -18.79
CA LEU A 328 21.62 10.43 -18.43
C LEU A 328 21.61 11.49 -17.34
N THR A 329 20.66 12.42 -17.36
CA THR A 329 20.60 13.53 -16.40
C THR A 329 19.60 13.30 -15.27
N GLY A 330 18.56 12.49 -15.49
CA GLY A 330 17.42 12.36 -14.57
C GLY A 330 16.37 13.47 -14.72
N GLU A 331 16.52 14.41 -15.66
CA GLU A 331 15.55 15.48 -15.89
C GLU A 331 14.19 14.89 -16.29
N VAL A 332 13.15 15.14 -15.49
CA VAL A 332 11.77 14.73 -15.79
C VAL A 332 11.23 15.61 -16.92
N GLN A 333 10.78 14.98 -17.99
CA GLN A 333 10.28 15.68 -19.19
C GLN A 333 8.76 15.73 -19.26
N ASN A 334 8.09 14.70 -18.75
CA ASN A 334 6.64 14.64 -18.68
C ASN A 334 6.20 13.74 -17.52
N ALA A 335 5.05 14.07 -16.95
CA ALA A 335 4.43 13.35 -15.87
C ALA A 335 2.95 13.08 -16.16
N HIS A 336 2.42 12.00 -15.60
CA HIS A 336 1.01 11.66 -15.69
C HIS A 336 0.56 11.11 -14.34
N VAL A 337 -0.46 11.73 -13.74
CA VAL A 337 -1.08 11.31 -12.50
C VAL A 337 -2.47 10.77 -12.83
N PHE A 338 -2.76 9.57 -12.34
CA PHE A 338 -4.04 8.90 -12.51
C PHE A 338 -4.78 8.86 -11.19
N MET A 339 -5.88 9.61 -11.10
CA MET A 339 -6.77 9.67 -9.94
C MET A 339 -8.05 8.88 -10.24
N THR A 340 -8.33 7.84 -9.46
CA THR A 340 -9.50 6.98 -9.65
C THR A 340 -10.70 7.45 -8.83
N SER A 341 -11.91 7.28 -9.38
CA SER A 341 -13.18 7.62 -8.71
C SER A 341 -13.44 6.81 -7.43
N SER A 342 -12.77 5.68 -7.24
CA SER A 342 -12.87 4.85 -6.04
C SER A 342 -12.52 5.61 -4.75
N PHE A 343 -11.56 6.54 -4.80
CA PHE A 343 -11.19 7.36 -3.64
C PHE A 343 -12.36 8.24 -3.22
N ALA A 344 -13.11 8.78 -4.17
CA ALA A 344 -14.29 9.58 -3.86
C ALA A 344 -15.43 8.73 -3.28
N ILE A 345 -15.71 7.57 -3.89
CA ILE A 345 -16.83 6.70 -3.49
C ILE A 345 -16.55 6.04 -2.14
N GLY A 346 -15.37 5.44 -1.99
CA GLY A 346 -14.96 4.74 -0.77
C GLY A 346 -14.86 5.68 0.43
N SER A 347 -14.30 6.89 0.24
CA SER A 347 -14.22 7.87 1.32
C SER A 347 -15.58 8.46 1.71
N TYR A 348 -16.50 8.63 0.76
CA TYR A 348 -17.86 9.07 1.08
C TYR A 348 -18.59 8.05 1.97
N GLN A 349 -18.50 6.75 1.61
CA GLN A 349 -19.06 5.66 2.43
C GLN A 349 -18.39 5.59 3.81
N THR A 350 -17.08 5.84 3.85
CA THR A 350 -16.30 5.89 5.09
C THR A 350 -16.76 7.03 5.99
N ALA A 351 -16.92 8.25 5.45
CA ALA A 351 -17.40 9.42 6.19
C ALA A 351 -18.79 9.20 6.78
N LYS A 352 -19.72 8.65 5.97
CA LYS A 352 -21.07 8.29 6.44
C LYS A 352 -21.02 7.28 7.59
N THR A 353 -20.18 6.27 7.46
CA THR A 353 -20.01 5.23 8.49
C THR A 353 -19.44 5.82 9.79
N TYR A 354 -18.43 6.69 9.72
CA TYR A 354 -17.88 7.36 10.90
C TYR A 354 -18.90 8.27 11.56
N PHE A 355 -19.63 9.06 10.78
CA PHE A 355 -20.64 9.97 11.30
C PHE A 355 -21.77 9.21 12.03
N GLU A 356 -22.30 8.15 11.42
CA GLU A 356 -23.33 7.30 12.04
C GLU A 356 -22.84 6.68 13.36
N ARG A 357 -21.57 6.23 13.41
CA ARG A 357 -20.97 5.63 14.61
C ARG A 357 -20.79 6.65 15.73
N PHE A 358 -20.18 7.81 15.45
CA PHE A 358 -19.97 8.85 16.47
C PHE A 358 -21.29 9.29 17.11
N LYS A 359 -22.35 9.49 16.32
CA LYS A 359 -23.70 9.80 16.85
C LYS A 359 -24.17 8.73 17.87
N LYS A 360 -23.96 7.44 17.58
CA LYS A 360 -24.38 6.34 18.45
C LYS A 360 -23.51 6.17 19.69
N GLU A 361 -22.23 6.51 19.60
CA GLU A 361 -21.31 6.40 20.73
C GLU A 361 -21.49 7.53 21.75
N ASP A 362 -21.88 8.73 21.31
CA ASP A 362 -22.14 9.89 22.19
C ASP A 362 -23.37 9.75 23.09
N HIS A 363 -24.35 8.91 22.72
CA HIS A 363 -25.55 8.67 23.54
C HIS A 363 -25.28 7.98 24.89
N THR A 364 -24.02 7.63 25.19
CA THR A 364 -23.61 7.12 26.52
C THR A 364 -23.52 8.25 27.56
N ASN A 365 -24.69 8.72 28.00
CA ASN A 365 -24.99 9.31 29.31
C ASN A 365 -23.92 10.25 29.92
N LYS A 366 -23.64 11.39 29.28
CA LYS A 366 -23.10 12.55 30.00
C LYS A 366 -24.24 13.39 30.56
N LYS A 367 -24.53 13.25 31.86
CA LYS A 367 -25.23 14.30 32.60
C LYS A 367 -24.27 15.48 32.76
N VAL A 368 -24.27 16.41 31.80
CA VAL A 368 -23.57 17.69 31.96
C VAL A 368 -24.57 18.70 32.53
N PHE A 369 -24.32 19.18 33.75
CA PHE A 369 -24.98 20.37 34.28
C PHE A 369 -24.34 21.60 33.65
N GLY A 370 -25.00 22.20 32.66
CA GLY A 370 -24.60 23.47 32.06
C GLY A 370 -25.66 24.55 32.32
N LEU A 371 -25.23 25.72 32.81
CA LEU A 371 -26.09 26.89 32.98
C LEU A 371 -26.34 27.56 31.62
N LYS A 372 -27.58 27.49 31.15
CA LYS A 372 -28.05 28.12 29.91
C LYS A 372 -27.91 29.65 30.00
N GLY A 373 -27.07 30.28 29.16
CA GLY A 373 -27.15 31.74 28.91
C GLY A 373 -25.89 32.60 29.02
N PHE A 374 -24.67 32.05 29.10
CA PHE A 374 -23.45 32.85 29.07
C PHE A 374 -22.68 32.66 27.76
N ALA A 375 -23.06 33.40 26.71
CA ALA A 375 -22.21 33.58 25.54
C ALA A 375 -21.43 34.89 25.70
N SER A 376 -20.19 34.82 26.20
CA SER A 376 -19.30 35.98 26.19
C SER A 376 -18.69 36.14 24.80
N ALA A 377 -19.01 37.24 24.13
CA ALA A 377 -18.29 37.70 22.96
C ALA A 377 -16.85 38.07 23.38
N ILE A 378 -15.87 37.26 23.00
CA ILE A 378 -14.44 37.56 23.20
C ILE A 378 -13.83 37.94 21.85
N THR A 379 -13.27 39.14 21.79
CA THR A 379 -12.38 39.60 20.72
C THR A 379 -10.99 38.97 20.94
N CYS A 380 -10.51 38.15 19.99
CA CYS A 380 -9.26 37.40 20.14
C CYS A 380 -8.04 38.20 19.66
N GLU A 381 -6.99 38.30 20.48
CA GLU A 381 -5.74 39.00 20.16
C GLU A 381 -4.55 38.05 19.90
N ASN A 382 -4.61 36.76 20.28
CA ASN A 382 -3.53 35.79 20.03
C ASN A 382 -4.02 34.35 19.76
N SER A 383 -3.09 33.44 19.41
CA SER A 383 -3.36 32.06 18.96
C SER A 383 -3.85 31.11 20.04
N GLU A 384 -3.40 31.28 21.29
CA GLU A 384 -3.80 30.43 22.43
C GLU A 384 -5.25 30.72 22.84
N GLN A 385 -5.65 32.00 22.82
CA GLN A 385 -7.04 32.43 23.01
C GLN A 385 -7.95 32.04 21.85
N ARG A 386 -7.41 31.86 20.63
CA ARG A 386 -8.20 31.28 19.52
C ARG A 386 -8.44 29.79 19.75
N ALA A 387 -7.43 29.02 20.13
CA ALA A 387 -7.61 27.60 20.43
C ALA A 387 -8.63 27.36 21.57
N GLU A 388 -8.60 28.17 22.64
CA GLU A 388 -9.61 28.10 23.71
C GLU A 388 -11.00 28.54 23.22
N ALA A 389 -11.10 29.63 22.45
CA ALA A 389 -12.38 30.09 21.90
C ALA A 389 -12.95 29.14 20.84
N ASP A 390 -12.09 28.47 20.07
CA ASP A 390 -12.47 27.47 19.07
C ASP A 390 -12.83 26.14 19.76
N LEU A 391 -12.19 25.79 20.88
CA LEU A 391 -12.61 24.69 21.76
C LEU A 391 -13.95 24.98 22.44
N GLU A 392 -14.19 26.20 22.93
CA GLU A 392 -15.49 26.61 23.48
C GLU A 392 -16.57 26.69 22.40
N ARG A 393 -16.25 27.21 21.21
CA ARG A 393 -17.15 27.17 20.05
C ARG A 393 -17.40 25.76 19.58
N PHE A 394 -16.39 24.88 19.63
CA PHE A 394 -16.55 23.47 19.32
C PHE A 394 -17.42 22.79 20.37
N ASN A 395 -17.23 23.05 21.65
CA ASN A 395 -18.09 22.52 22.70
C ASN A 395 -19.52 23.04 22.54
N ALA A 396 -19.70 24.32 22.24
CA ALA A 396 -21.02 24.89 21.96
C ALA A 396 -21.64 24.37 20.65
N LEU A 397 -20.83 24.12 19.62
CA LEU A 397 -21.25 23.54 18.34
C LEU A 397 -21.60 22.06 18.53
N VAL A 398 -20.81 21.30 19.27
CA VAL A 398 -21.07 19.91 19.63
C VAL A 398 -22.31 19.82 20.50
N GLU A 399 -22.48 20.67 21.51
CA GLU A 399 -23.69 20.74 22.34
C GLU A 399 -24.93 21.10 21.50
N THR A 400 -24.81 22.02 20.54
CA THR A 400 -25.92 22.38 19.63
C THR A 400 -26.18 21.36 18.52
N MET A 401 -25.16 20.60 18.10
CA MET A 401 -25.25 19.50 17.13
C MET A 401 -25.73 18.19 17.79
N GLU A 402 -25.48 17.98 19.08
CA GLU A 402 -25.95 16.83 19.85
C GLU A 402 -27.47 16.91 20.12
N GLU A 403 -28.03 18.12 20.22
CA GLU A 403 -29.49 18.33 20.40
C GLU A 403 -30.29 18.47 19.09
N LYS A 404 -29.64 18.71 17.93
CA LYS A 404 -30.32 19.01 16.66
C LYS A 404 -29.91 18.03 15.57
N GLU A 405 -30.89 17.29 15.02
CA GLU A 405 -30.63 16.45 13.86
C GLU A 405 -30.16 17.30 12.66
N LEU A 406 -28.94 17.03 12.18
CA LEU A 406 -28.42 17.66 10.98
C LEU A 406 -29.33 17.36 9.79
N SER A 407 -29.60 18.39 8.99
CA SER A 407 -30.25 18.26 7.71
C SER A 407 -29.40 17.44 6.74
N GLU A 408 -30.02 16.84 5.73
CA GLU A 408 -29.30 16.11 4.67
C GLU A 408 -28.29 17.00 3.93
N GLN A 409 -28.56 18.30 3.84
CA GLN A 409 -27.64 19.27 3.23
C GLN A 409 -26.37 19.45 4.08
N GLU A 410 -26.50 19.58 5.40
CA GLU A 410 -25.35 19.70 6.31
C GLU A 410 -24.49 18.43 6.30
N LYS A 411 -25.13 17.25 6.26
CA LYS A 411 -24.42 15.97 6.13
C LYS A 411 -23.64 15.88 4.82
N GLU A 412 -24.25 16.30 3.71
CA GLU A 412 -23.61 16.28 2.41
C GLU A 412 -22.38 17.21 2.35
N ILE A 413 -22.43 18.36 3.02
CA ILE A 413 -21.27 19.26 3.17
C ILE A 413 -20.14 18.55 3.92
N ILE A 414 -20.44 17.89 5.03
CA ILE A 414 -19.47 17.15 5.84
C ILE A 414 -18.81 16.04 5.02
N TYR A 415 -19.60 15.21 4.35
CA TYR A 415 -19.09 14.07 3.57
C TYR A 415 -18.28 14.55 2.38
N THR A 416 -18.76 15.57 1.66
CA THR A 416 -18.05 16.16 0.52
C THR A 416 -16.72 16.75 0.95
N ARG A 417 -16.65 17.45 2.08
CA ARG A 417 -15.39 17.99 2.60
C ARG A 417 -14.39 16.89 2.95
N TYR A 418 -14.81 15.85 3.67
CA TYR A 418 -13.95 14.72 4.01
C TYR A 418 -13.35 14.08 2.75
N VAL A 419 -14.20 13.84 1.74
CA VAL A 419 -13.77 13.29 0.43
C VAL A 419 -12.80 14.23 -0.28
N ALA A 420 -13.09 15.53 -0.32
CA ALA A 420 -12.25 16.52 -0.95
C ALA A 420 -10.86 16.60 -0.29
N ASP A 421 -10.81 16.58 1.05
CA ASP A 421 -9.54 16.56 1.78
C ASP A 421 -8.75 15.28 1.46
N TYR A 422 -9.39 14.11 1.41
CA TYR A 422 -8.69 12.89 1.02
C TYR A 422 -8.15 12.94 -0.42
N ILE A 423 -8.95 13.40 -1.38
CA ILE A 423 -8.51 13.59 -2.78
C ILE A 423 -7.31 14.54 -2.84
N ARG A 424 -7.32 15.62 -2.07
CA ARG A 424 -6.23 16.60 -2.05
C ARG A 424 -4.91 15.98 -1.62
N GLU A 425 -4.94 15.16 -0.56
CA GLU A 425 -3.76 14.45 -0.07
C GLU A 425 -3.23 13.43 -1.09
N VAL A 426 -4.13 12.62 -1.68
CA VAL A 426 -3.73 11.63 -2.69
C VAL A 426 -3.14 12.31 -3.93
N VAL A 427 -3.72 13.42 -4.41
CA VAL A 427 -3.09 14.16 -5.54
C VAL A 427 -1.73 14.73 -5.14
N ALA A 428 -1.58 15.27 -3.93
CA ALA A 428 -0.30 15.75 -3.44
C ALA A 428 0.76 14.63 -3.38
N HIS A 429 0.37 13.45 -2.91
CA HIS A 429 1.19 12.22 -2.91
C HIS A 429 1.68 11.87 -4.32
N GLU A 430 0.75 11.75 -5.28
CA GLU A 430 1.11 11.37 -6.64
C GLU A 430 1.97 12.42 -7.33
N VAL A 431 1.69 13.71 -7.12
CA VAL A 431 2.55 14.79 -7.61
C VAL A 431 3.94 14.70 -6.98
N GLY A 432 4.05 14.32 -5.71
CA GLY A 432 5.34 14.07 -5.03
C GLY A 432 6.20 13.03 -5.77
N HIS A 433 5.61 11.93 -6.22
CA HIS A 433 6.31 10.95 -7.06
C HIS A 433 6.83 11.56 -8.37
N THR A 434 6.05 12.44 -8.99
CA THR A 434 6.48 13.11 -10.23
C THR A 434 7.62 14.11 -10.00
N LEU A 435 7.72 14.68 -8.80
CA LEU A 435 8.84 15.53 -8.38
C LEU A 435 10.11 14.73 -8.01
N GLY A 436 10.01 13.40 -7.97
CA GLY A 436 11.13 12.49 -7.73
C GLY A 436 11.11 11.77 -6.40
N PHE A 437 10.11 11.97 -5.56
CA PHE A 437 10.10 11.46 -4.18
C PHE A 437 9.57 10.03 -4.11
N ARG A 438 10.26 9.17 -3.35
CA ARG A 438 9.72 7.85 -2.99
C ARG A 438 8.80 7.94 -1.77
N HIS A 439 8.14 6.84 -1.48
CA HIS A 439 7.35 6.71 -0.27
C HIS A 439 8.19 6.90 0.99
N ASN A 440 7.54 7.39 2.05
CA ASN A 440 8.01 7.35 3.41
C ASN A 440 6.97 6.66 4.30
N PHE A 441 7.01 5.33 4.39
CA PHE A 441 6.08 4.52 5.20
C PHE A 441 6.30 4.62 6.71
N ALA A 442 7.20 5.50 7.15
CA ALA A 442 7.46 5.78 8.54
C ALA A 442 6.98 7.18 8.97
N ALA A 443 6.33 7.94 8.08
CA ALA A 443 5.93 9.30 8.38
C ALA A 443 4.87 9.37 9.48
N SER A 444 4.02 8.34 9.59
CA SER A 444 3.09 8.15 10.70
C SER A 444 3.78 8.07 12.07
N LEU A 445 5.04 7.65 12.16
CA LEU A 445 5.76 7.59 13.44
C LEU A 445 6.06 8.97 14.05
N ASP A 446 6.03 10.02 13.22
CA ASP A 446 6.25 11.41 13.65
C ASP A 446 4.94 12.12 14.08
N THR A 447 3.82 11.39 14.13
CA THR A 447 2.53 11.92 14.58
C THR A 447 2.50 12.14 16.10
N ASN A 448 1.62 13.03 16.56
CA ASN A 448 1.22 13.13 17.97
C ASN A 448 -0.17 12.53 18.24
N ILE A 449 -0.74 11.82 17.27
CA ILE A 449 -2.02 11.12 17.40
C ILE A 449 -1.77 9.72 17.97
N ASP A 450 -2.51 9.37 19.02
CA ASP A 450 -2.44 8.09 19.71
C ASP A 450 -3.85 7.56 20.02
N SER A 451 -3.93 6.42 20.71
CA SER A 451 -5.21 5.78 21.04
C SER A 451 -6.11 6.65 21.94
N LYS A 452 -5.56 7.64 22.66
CA LYS A 452 -6.29 8.46 23.63
C LYS A 452 -6.92 9.69 23.01
N ASN A 453 -6.30 10.25 21.96
CA ASN A 453 -6.76 11.47 21.32
C ASN A 453 -7.39 11.25 19.94
N TYR A 454 -7.16 10.10 19.29
CA TYR A 454 -7.64 9.81 17.94
C TYR A 454 -9.14 10.05 17.75
N ASP A 455 -10.00 9.47 18.60
CA ASP A 455 -11.46 9.59 18.45
C ASP A 455 -11.94 11.05 18.64
N LYS A 456 -11.30 11.81 19.56
CA LYS A 456 -11.64 13.22 19.80
C LYS A 456 -11.26 14.09 18.60
N ILE A 457 -10.02 13.97 18.11
CA ILE A 457 -9.52 14.69 16.93
C ILE A 457 -10.37 14.34 15.72
N SER A 458 -10.71 13.05 15.57
CA SER A 458 -11.49 12.56 14.46
C SER A 458 -12.91 13.10 14.46
N LYS A 459 -13.59 13.07 15.60
CA LYS A 459 -14.92 13.69 15.73
C LYS A 459 -14.86 15.19 15.46
N HIS A 460 -13.85 15.89 16.00
CA HIS A 460 -13.69 17.33 15.79
C HIS A 460 -13.59 17.66 14.30
N TYR A 461 -12.59 17.10 13.62
CA TYR A 461 -12.37 17.33 12.19
C TYR A 461 -13.58 16.92 11.34
N LEU A 462 -14.20 15.77 11.62
CA LEU A 462 -15.33 15.31 10.82
C LEU A 462 -16.52 16.28 10.91
N LEU A 463 -16.78 16.89 12.07
CA LEU A 463 -17.89 17.82 12.25
C LEU A 463 -17.54 19.23 11.75
N THR A 464 -16.41 19.79 12.19
CA THR A 464 -16.04 21.19 11.93
C THR A 464 -15.37 21.38 10.57
N GLY A 465 -14.56 20.40 10.14
CA GLY A 465 -13.65 20.55 9.02
C GLY A 465 -12.34 21.24 9.36
N GLU A 466 -12.13 21.56 10.64
CA GLU A 466 -10.92 22.19 11.16
C GLU A 466 -10.01 21.12 11.78
N VAL A 467 -8.71 21.42 11.80
CA VAL A 467 -7.70 20.59 12.45
C VAL A 467 -6.79 21.53 13.23
N ASP A 468 -6.73 21.34 14.55
CA ASP A 468 -5.89 22.18 15.42
C ASP A 468 -4.43 22.18 14.94
N SER A 469 -3.77 23.33 15.03
CA SER A 469 -2.42 23.54 14.48
C SER A 469 -1.37 22.56 15.03
N GLU A 470 -1.52 22.16 16.28
CA GLU A 470 -0.65 21.23 16.99
C GLU A 470 -0.86 19.77 16.56
N VAL A 471 -1.98 19.42 15.93
CA VAL A 471 -2.21 18.05 15.45
C VAL A 471 -1.28 17.79 14.28
N ILE A 472 -0.47 16.74 14.37
CA ILE A 472 0.45 16.33 13.30
C ILE A 472 -0.04 14.98 12.79
N PRO A 473 -0.71 14.90 11.62
CA PRO A 473 -1.18 13.61 11.10
C PRO A 473 -0.03 12.68 10.70
N GLY A 474 1.12 13.25 10.32
CA GLY A 474 2.34 12.56 9.95
C GLY A 474 3.35 13.57 9.41
N SER A 475 4.60 13.15 9.20
CA SER A 475 5.63 14.06 8.69
C SER A 475 5.60 14.29 7.17
N SER A 476 4.85 13.48 6.41
CA SER A 476 4.85 13.48 4.94
C SER A 476 3.50 13.04 4.36
N VAL A 477 3.13 13.59 3.20
CA VAL A 477 2.06 12.99 2.36
C VAL A 477 2.52 11.74 1.65
N MET A 478 3.83 11.43 1.61
CA MET A 478 4.38 10.27 0.90
C MET A 478 4.21 8.94 1.67
N ASP A 479 3.39 8.90 2.70
CA ASP A 479 3.06 7.70 3.48
C ASP A 479 1.71 7.13 3.03
N TYR A 480 1.54 5.82 3.15
CA TYR A 480 0.22 5.21 3.07
C TYR A 480 -0.37 5.20 4.47
N THR A 481 -1.22 6.17 4.77
CA THR A 481 -1.92 6.22 6.06
C THR A 481 -3.37 5.73 5.94
N PRO A 482 -4.00 5.27 7.03
CA PRO A 482 -5.43 4.95 7.02
C PRO A 482 -6.27 6.19 6.64
N GLY A 483 -7.42 5.99 5.99
CA GLY A 483 -8.14 7.08 5.32
C GLY A 483 -8.49 8.31 6.17
N PHE A 484 -8.62 8.16 7.49
CA PHE A 484 -8.83 9.31 8.38
C PHE A 484 -7.57 10.18 8.51
N PHE A 485 -6.39 9.57 8.64
CA PHE A 485 -5.10 10.26 8.67
C PHE A 485 -4.82 10.97 7.35
N SER A 486 -5.11 10.32 6.20
CA SER A 486 -5.01 10.96 4.89
C SER A 486 -5.91 12.18 4.77
N SER A 487 -7.14 12.11 5.29
CA SER A 487 -8.07 13.25 5.28
C SER A 487 -7.59 14.38 6.19
N LEU A 488 -7.00 14.06 7.35
CA LEU A 488 -6.38 15.07 8.23
C LEU A 488 -5.18 15.75 7.55
N ALA A 489 -4.31 14.99 6.88
CA ALA A 489 -3.21 15.55 6.09
C ALA A 489 -3.74 16.43 4.95
N GLY A 490 -4.78 15.99 4.24
CA GLY A 490 -5.46 16.79 3.22
C GLY A 490 -6.11 18.07 3.74
N ALA A 491 -6.62 18.05 4.97
CA ALA A 491 -7.12 19.22 5.66
C ALA A 491 -5.99 20.18 6.05
N LYS A 492 -4.84 19.67 6.51
CA LYS A 492 -3.63 20.49 6.73
C LYS A 492 -3.16 21.18 5.45
N ILE A 493 -3.19 20.49 4.31
CA ILE A 493 -2.92 21.12 3.00
C ILE A 493 -3.91 22.26 2.72
N ARG A 494 -5.18 22.15 3.11
CA ARG A 494 -6.18 23.22 2.90
C ARG A 494 -6.03 24.38 3.86
N LEU A 495 -5.67 24.11 5.12
CA LEU A 495 -5.77 25.05 6.24
C LEU A 495 -4.46 25.80 6.56
N GLU A 496 -3.30 25.20 6.29
CA GLU A 496 -2.01 25.74 6.71
C GLU A 496 -1.18 26.25 5.53
N GLU A 497 -0.29 27.23 5.76
CA GLU A 497 0.65 27.73 4.73
C GLU A 497 1.95 26.91 4.66
N SER A 498 2.28 26.17 5.71
CA SER A 498 3.49 25.33 5.78
C SER A 498 3.28 23.97 5.10
N ALA A 499 4.36 23.43 4.53
CA ALA A 499 4.41 22.01 4.15
C ALA A 499 4.68 21.14 5.38
N LEU A 500 4.34 19.85 5.29
CA LEU A 500 4.73 18.87 6.29
C LEU A 500 6.26 18.74 6.35
N LEU A 501 6.78 18.42 7.53
CA LEU A 501 8.21 18.57 7.84
C LEU A 501 9.13 17.74 6.94
N TYR A 502 8.76 16.50 6.62
CA TYR A 502 9.55 15.63 5.74
C TYR A 502 9.40 16.06 4.28
N ASP A 503 8.22 16.51 3.85
CA ASP A 503 7.98 17.03 2.50
C ASP A 503 8.84 18.26 2.22
N GLN A 504 8.96 19.16 3.20
CA GLN A 504 9.89 20.28 3.15
C GLN A 504 11.34 19.79 3.00
N HIS A 505 11.74 18.81 3.82
CA HIS A 505 13.09 18.28 3.82
C HIS A 505 13.50 17.66 2.47
N VAL A 506 12.63 16.84 1.86
CA VAL A 506 12.95 16.19 0.56
C VAL A 506 13.04 17.19 -0.59
N VAL A 507 12.24 18.27 -0.55
CA VAL A 507 12.38 19.38 -1.50
C VAL A 507 13.71 20.10 -1.31
N ASP A 508 14.10 20.38 -0.07
CA ASP A 508 15.33 21.09 0.24
C ASP A 508 16.57 20.29 -0.20
N VAL A 509 16.56 18.97 -0.03
CA VAL A 509 17.66 18.10 -0.48
C VAL A 509 17.73 18.04 -2.01
N ALA A 510 16.63 17.72 -2.69
CA ALA A 510 16.63 17.51 -4.13
C ALA A 510 16.82 18.80 -4.96
N TYR A 511 16.31 19.93 -4.46
CA TYR A 511 16.23 21.18 -5.22
C TYR A 511 17.01 22.35 -4.62
N LYS A 512 17.40 22.30 -3.34
CA LYS A 512 18.12 23.40 -2.68
C LYS A 512 19.51 23.00 -2.15
N GLY A 513 19.93 21.74 -2.34
CA GLY A 513 21.25 21.25 -1.94
C GLY A 513 21.44 21.12 -0.43
N ALA A 514 20.34 20.93 0.33
CA ALA A 514 20.40 20.69 1.76
C ALA A 514 21.00 19.30 2.10
N SER A 515 21.36 19.11 3.38
CA SER A 515 21.86 17.82 3.88
C SER A 515 20.78 16.74 3.79
N SER A 516 21.17 15.54 3.39
CA SER A 516 20.28 14.36 3.34
C SER A 516 19.96 13.76 4.71
N TYR A 517 20.61 14.24 5.78
CA TYR A 517 20.32 13.77 7.15
C TYR A 517 19.05 14.42 7.68
N SER A 518 18.18 13.59 8.28
CA SER A 518 16.97 14.04 8.96
C SER A 518 16.83 13.35 10.32
N ASN A 519 16.23 14.07 11.28
CA ASN A 519 15.81 13.48 12.56
C ASN A 519 14.43 12.78 12.45
N LEU A 520 13.71 13.04 11.37
CA LEU A 520 12.41 12.44 11.07
C LEU A 520 12.59 10.97 10.69
N HIS A 521 11.54 10.19 10.88
CA HIS A 521 11.58 8.78 10.51
C HIS A 521 11.47 8.63 8.99
N PHE A 522 12.23 7.66 8.45
CA PHE A 522 12.23 7.39 7.02
C PHE A 522 12.19 5.89 6.73
N CYS A 523 11.36 5.50 5.78
CA CYS A 523 11.33 4.15 5.25
C CYS A 523 10.72 4.08 3.83
N THR A 524 11.45 3.53 2.86
CA THR A 524 11.02 3.49 1.44
C THR A 524 10.32 2.16 1.06
N ASP A 525 9.81 2.07 -0.17
CA ASP A 525 9.35 0.84 -0.84
C ASP A 525 10.22 -0.40 -0.64
N ASP A 526 11.54 -0.25 -0.71
CA ASP A 526 12.48 -1.36 -0.58
C ASP A 526 12.62 -1.83 0.88
N HIS A 527 12.26 -0.99 1.85
CA HIS A 527 12.31 -1.28 3.29
C HIS A 527 10.96 -1.70 3.87
N ALA A 528 9.86 -1.47 3.13
CA ALA A 528 8.51 -1.73 3.58
C ALA A 528 8.32 -3.20 4.00
N GLY A 529 7.98 -3.41 5.26
CA GLY A 529 7.84 -4.71 5.87
C GLY A 529 9.15 -5.35 6.31
N GLU A 530 10.32 -4.74 6.17
CA GLU A 530 11.56 -5.29 6.73
C GLU A 530 11.67 -5.05 8.24
N PHE A 531 11.18 -3.89 8.68
CA PHE A 531 11.18 -3.43 10.08
C PHE A 531 9.78 -3.56 10.70
N PHE A 532 9.68 -3.65 12.02
CA PHE A 532 8.37 -3.80 12.68
C PHE A 532 7.52 -2.52 12.63
N ASP A 533 8.16 -1.36 12.47
CA ASP A 533 7.61 -0.01 12.49
C ASP A 533 7.64 0.67 11.11
N CYS A 534 7.85 -0.11 10.04
CA CYS A 534 7.72 0.38 8.68
C CYS A 534 6.85 -0.55 7.84
N TYR A 535 5.56 -0.25 7.77
CA TYR A 535 4.62 -0.88 6.85
C TYR A 535 3.64 0.14 6.30
N ARG A 536 3.07 -0.21 5.16
CA ARG A 536 1.93 0.49 4.58
C ARG A 536 0.74 0.44 5.53
N PHE A 537 0.02 1.56 5.60
CA PHE A 537 -1.18 1.74 6.42
C PHE A 537 -0.93 1.61 7.92
N ASP A 538 0.29 1.90 8.37
CA ASP A 538 0.55 2.14 9.79
C ASP A 538 0.04 3.53 10.19
N ALA A 539 -0.27 3.67 11.47
CA ALA A 539 -0.73 4.89 12.11
C ALA A 539 -0.21 4.93 13.54
N PHE A 540 -0.39 6.09 14.18
CA PHE A 540 0.17 6.44 15.49
C PHE A 540 1.71 6.44 15.50
N ASN A 541 2.26 7.09 16.53
CA ASN A 541 3.71 7.04 16.78
C ASN A 541 4.16 5.69 17.35
N ASN A 542 3.22 4.92 17.90
CA ASN A 542 3.42 3.58 18.40
C ASN A 542 2.56 2.58 17.62
N VAL A 543 3.19 1.86 16.69
CA VAL A 543 2.50 0.91 15.82
C VAL A 543 1.88 -0.25 16.61
N LEU A 544 2.46 -0.67 17.73
CA LEU A 544 1.88 -1.76 18.54
C LEU A 544 0.61 -1.28 19.26
N GLU A 545 0.63 -0.05 19.77
CA GLU A 545 -0.55 0.60 20.32
C GLU A 545 -1.64 0.73 19.26
N GLU A 546 -1.30 1.10 18.02
CA GLU A 546 -2.25 1.17 16.91
C GLU A 546 -2.87 -0.19 16.59
N LYS A 547 -2.08 -1.27 16.48
CA LYS A 547 -2.65 -2.61 16.21
C LYS A 547 -3.54 -3.09 17.36
N LYS A 548 -3.21 -2.75 18.60
CA LYS A 548 -4.06 -3.02 19.77
C LYS A 548 -5.36 -2.20 19.69
N TYR A 549 -5.25 -0.89 19.49
CA TYR A 549 -6.41 0.00 19.35
C TYR A 549 -7.34 -0.45 18.21
N GLY A 550 -6.81 -0.77 17.04
CA GLY A 550 -7.56 -1.27 15.90
C GLY A 550 -8.27 -2.60 16.17
N SER A 551 -7.70 -3.45 17.04
CA SER A 551 -8.35 -4.68 17.53
C SER A 551 -9.60 -4.36 18.37
N GLU A 552 -9.45 -3.49 19.36
CA GLU A 552 -10.53 -3.08 20.26
C GLU A 552 -11.65 -2.37 19.47
N ARG A 553 -11.27 -1.44 18.58
CA ARG A 553 -12.20 -0.73 17.69
C ARG A 553 -12.93 -1.69 16.75
N SER A 554 -12.30 -2.76 16.29
CA SER A 554 -12.95 -3.75 15.42
C SER A 554 -14.03 -4.54 16.14
N MET A 555 -13.85 -4.88 17.42
CA MET A 555 -14.92 -5.48 18.24
C MET A 555 -16.14 -4.56 18.35
N LYS A 556 -15.89 -3.26 18.57
CA LYS A 556 -16.95 -2.25 18.59
C LYS A 556 -17.64 -2.13 17.22
N ASN A 557 -16.89 -2.17 16.13
CA ASN A 557 -17.45 -2.11 14.78
C ASN A 557 -18.32 -3.33 14.43
N ILE A 558 -17.92 -4.54 14.85
CA ILE A 558 -18.72 -5.77 14.71
C ILE A 558 -20.04 -5.60 15.48
N ALA A 559 -19.99 -5.07 16.71
CA ALA A 559 -21.20 -4.78 17.49
C ALA A 559 -22.13 -3.79 16.80
N HIS A 560 -21.61 -2.69 16.23
CA HIS A 560 -22.41 -1.75 15.43
C HIS A 560 -23.09 -2.44 14.24
N GLY A 561 -22.35 -3.26 13.48
CA GLY A 561 -22.90 -3.99 12.34
C GLY A 561 -24.01 -4.94 12.74
N LEU A 562 -23.78 -5.74 13.80
CA LEU A 562 -24.77 -6.70 14.28
C LEU A 562 -26.04 -6.00 14.78
N LEU A 563 -25.90 -4.93 15.57
CA LEU A 563 -27.05 -4.15 16.04
C LEU A 563 -27.82 -3.55 14.86
N LYS A 564 -27.13 -2.86 13.95
CA LYS A 564 -27.73 -2.14 12.82
C LYS A 564 -28.40 -3.07 11.80
N ASP A 565 -27.79 -4.19 11.48
CA ASP A 565 -28.20 -5.00 10.33
C ASP A 565 -29.05 -6.20 10.76
N THR A 566 -28.76 -6.80 11.92
CA THR A 566 -29.45 -8.01 12.41
C THR A 566 -30.55 -7.68 13.42
N PHE A 567 -30.33 -6.71 14.31
CA PHE A 567 -31.27 -6.38 15.40
C PHE A 567 -32.15 -5.15 15.14
N ASN A 568 -32.17 -4.61 13.91
CA ASN A 568 -33.01 -3.45 13.56
C ASN A 568 -34.52 -3.65 13.76
N PHE A 569 -35.00 -4.89 13.83
CA PHE A 569 -36.41 -5.20 14.10
C PHE A 569 -36.85 -4.73 15.49
N LEU A 570 -35.93 -4.50 16.42
CA LEU A 570 -36.25 -3.99 17.77
C LEU A 570 -36.85 -2.59 17.72
N SER A 571 -36.37 -1.74 16.81
CA SER A 571 -36.89 -0.41 16.55
C SER A 571 -38.08 -0.36 15.58
N ASN A 572 -38.64 -1.52 15.18
CA ASN A 572 -39.79 -1.54 14.29
C ASN A 572 -41.11 -1.41 15.08
N ASP A 573 -41.79 -0.27 14.93
CA ASP A 573 -43.06 0.03 15.59
C ASP A 573 -44.24 -0.81 15.06
N GLN A 574 -44.09 -1.46 13.90
CA GLN A 574 -45.12 -2.34 13.34
C GLN A 574 -45.12 -3.74 13.96
N LEU A 575 -44.09 -4.08 14.75
CA LEU A 575 -43.99 -5.37 15.43
C LEU A 575 -44.45 -5.24 16.87
N THR A 576 -45.32 -6.14 17.30
CA THR A 576 -45.69 -6.32 18.70
C THR A 576 -44.52 -6.85 19.54
N HIS A 577 -44.61 -6.72 20.86
CA HIS A 577 -43.60 -7.28 21.78
C HIS A 577 -43.40 -8.79 21.56
N GLU A 578 -44.49 -9.54 21.42
CA GLU A 578 -44.44 -11.00 21.18
C GLU A 578 -43.77 -11.35 19.84
N GLU A 579 -44.03 -10.58 18.78
CA GLU A 579 -43.37 -10.78 17.48
C GLU A 579 -41.87 -10.45 17.54
N LYS A 580 -41.47 -9.43 18.31
CA LYS A 580 -40.06 -9.12 18.56
C LYS A 580 -39.37 -10.26 19.31
N ILE A 581 -40.01 -10.81 20.33
CA ILE A 581 -39.50 -11.98 21.07
C ILE A 581 -39.38 -13.19 20.14
N SER A 582 -40.42 -13.51 19.37
CA SER A 582 -40.40 -14.65 18.42
C SER A 582 -39.30 -14.51 17.37
N LYS A 583 -38.97 -13.29 16.95
CA LYS A 583 -37.84 -13.06 16.04
C LYS A 583 -36.52 -13.54 16.63
N PHE A 584 -36.24 -13.32 17.93
CA PHE A 584 -35.00 -13.83 18.55
C PHE A 584 -34.82 -15.34 18.37
N ASP A 585 -35.91 -16.10 18.46
CA ASP A 585 -35.86 -17.56 18.33
C ASP A 585 -35.56 -18.02 16.88
N THR A 586 -35.77 -17.15 15.90
CA THR A 586 -35.55 -17.43 14.46
C THR A 586 -34.26 -16.84 13.90
N ILE A 587 -33.56 -15.95 14.65
CA ILE A 587 -32.35 -15.30 14.16
C ILE A 587 -31.20 -16.31 14.12
N TYR A 588 -30.61 -16.43 12.95
CA TYR A 588 -29.35 -17.12 12.78
C TYR A 588 -28.19 -16.18 13.13
N LEU A 589 -27.57 -16.41 14.29
CA LEU A 589 -26.36 -15.73 14.71
C LEU A 589 -25.16 -16.61 14.38
N ASN A 590 -24.18 -16.06 13.66
CA ASN A 590 -22.93 -16.76 13.38
C ASN A 590 -21.72 -15.84 13.57
N GLY A 591 -20.91 -16.11 14.60
CA GLY A 591 -19.71 -15.33 14.92
C GLY A 591 -18.42 -15.82 14.23
N THR A 592 -18.50 -16.92 13.47
CA THR A 592 -17.32 -17.61 12.91
C THR A 592 -16.54 -16.72 11.95
N SER A 593 -17.22 -16.01 11.04
CA SER A 593 -16.56 -15.15 10.05
C SER A 593 -15.80 -14.01 10.72
N ASP A 594 -16.39 -13.41 11.75
CA ASP A 594 -15.80 -12.30 12.47
C ASP A 594 -14.63 -12.76 13.36
N GLY A 595 -14.72 -13.95 13.96
CA GLY A 595 -13.59 -14.54 14.69
C GLY A 595 -12.39 -14.81 13.78
N LEU A 596 -12.64 -15.36 12.58
CA LEU A 596 -11.60 -15.53 11.56
C LEU A 596 -11.04 -14.19 11.07
N TYR A 597 -11.89 -13.18 10.89
CA TYR A 597 -11.46 -11.84 10.51
C TYR A 597 -10.52 -11.22 11.55
N MET A 598 -10.90 -11.29 12.83
CA MET A 598 -10.12 -10.75 13.94
C MET A 598 -8.77 -11.46 14.06
N ALA A 599 -8.73 -12.78 13.92
CA ALA A 599 -7.47 -13.52 13.94
C ALA A 599 -6.54 -13.12 12.77
N LYS A 600 -7.06 -13.08 11.54
CA LYS A 600 -6.27 -12.86 10.32
C LYS A 600 -5.82 -11.42 10.10
N ASN A 601 -6.65 -10.45 10.48
CA ASN A 601 -6.45 -9.04 10.13
C ASN A 601 -6.05 -8.17 11.32
N ARG A 602 -6.24 -8.65 12.56
CA ARG A 602 -5.89 -7.90 13.77
C ARG A 602 -4.80 -8.60 14.57
N PHE A 603 -5.07 -9.80 15.07
CA PHE A 603 -4.13 -10.52 15.92
C PHE A 603 -2.85 -10.93 15.18
N LYS A 604 -2.99 -11.45 13.95
CA LYS A 604 -1.84 -11.81 13.10
C LYS A 604 -0.86 -10.66 12.92
N GLU A 605 -1.36 -9.45 12.66
CA GLU A 605 -0.50 -8.27 12.46
C GLU A 605 0.27 -7.95 13.74
N LEU A 606 -0.41 -7.93 14.90
CA LEU A 606 0.24 -7.71 16.20
C LEU A 606 1.33 -8.75 16.47
N ALA A 607 1.04 -10.04 16.23
CA ALA A 607 2.01 -11.12 16.40
C ALA A 607 3.18 -11.02 15.40
N LEU A 608 2.92 -10.64 14.15
CA LEU A 608 3.93 -10.43 13.12
C LEU A 608 4.87 -9.27 13.48
N ARG A 609 4.34 -8.16 14.02
CA ARG A 609 5.16 -7.05 14.51
C ARG A 609 6.02 -7.50 15.69
N ALA A 610 5.45 -8.26 16.62
CA ALA A 610 6.21 -8.84 17.72
C ALA A 610 7.36 -9.73 17.26
N LYS A 611 7.18 -10.49 16.16
CA LYS A 611 8.26 -11.28 15.55
C LYS A 611 9.39 -10.41 14.98
N LYS A 612 9.06 -9.33 14.25
CA LYS A 612 10.07 -8.47 13.60
C LYS A 612 10.77 -7.51 14.56
N GLY A 613 10.25 -7.33 15.77
CA GLY A 613 10.63 -6.30 16.74
C GLY A 613 12.09 -6.15 17.15
N ALA A 614 12.98 -7.05 16.75
CA ALA A 614 14.42 -6.84 16.87
C ALA A 614 14.99 -5.86 15.81
N LYS A 615 14.19 -5.48 14.81
CA LYS A 615 14.57 -4.59 13.71
C LYS A 615 13.61 -3.40 13.63
N SER A 616 14.00 -2.27 14.19
CA SER A 616 13.38 -0.96 14.00
C SER A 616 14.16 -0.15 12.97
N ILE A 617 13.50 0.76 12.27
CA ILE A 617 14.18 1.77 11.43
C ILE A 617 15.07 2.72 12.25
N LYS A 618 14.78 2.95 13.55
CA LYS A 618 15.66 3.67 14.47
C LYS A 618 16.37 2.69 15.40
N SER A 619 17.70 2.72 15.37
CA SER A 619 18.52 2.00 16.35
C SER A 619 18.26 2.54 17.76
N GLY A 620 17.55 1.76 18.59
CA GLY A 620 17.28 2.10 19.99
C GLY A 620 15.82 2.01 20.43
N SER A 621 14.86 2.08 19.51
CA SER A 621 13.47 1.70 19.81
C SER A 621 13.37 0.19 19.75
N ASN A 622 13.28 -0.47 20.91
CA ASN A 622 13.10 -1.92 20.95
C ASN A 622 11.64 -2.28 21.29
N LEU A 623 11.15 -3.31 20.61
CA LEU A 623 9.80 -3.81 20.75
C LEU A 623 9.43 -4.18 22.20
N GLU A 624 10.41 -4.58 23.01
CA GLU A 624 10.22 -4.81 24.46
C GLU A 624 9.63 -3.59 25.16
N THR A 625 10.27 -2.42 25.00
CA THR A 625 9.82 -1.17 25.63
C THR A 625 8.40 -0.82 25.18
N GLU A 626 8.11 -0.98 23.89
CA GLU A 626 6.80 -0.67 23.32
C GLU A 626 5.72 -1.64 23.81
N PHE A 627 5.98 -2.94 23.89
CA PHE A 627 5.03 -3.88 24.49
C PHE A 627 4.80 -3.58 25.97
N LEU A 628 5.86 -3.32 26.75
CA LEU A 628 5.73 -3.01 28.18
C LEU A 628 4.81 -1.80 28.42
N LYS A 629 4.87 -0.77 27.56
CA LYS A 629 3.96 0.39 27.62
C LYS A 629 2.48 0.02 27.44
N ILE A 630 2.17 -0.99 26.61
CA ILE A 630 0.79 -1.39 26.30
C ILE A 630 0.32 -2.69 27.00
N GLY A 631 1.11 -3.22 27.94
CA GLY A 631 0.75 -4.35 28.81
C GLY A 631 1.68 -5.56 28.80
N GLY A 632 2.72 -5.59 27.96
CA GLY A 632 3.70 -6.67 27.84
C GLY A 632 3.36 -7.70 26.75
N LEU A 633 4.34 -8.52 26.37
CA LEU A 633 4.14 -9.61 25.39
C LEU A 633 3.22 -10.68 25.95
N SER A 634 3.40 -11.02 27.23
CA SER A 634 2.60 -12.03 27.91
C SER A 634 1.13 -11.66 27.90
N HIS A 635 0.83 -10.40 28.25
CA HIS A 635 -0.53 -9.92 28.27
C HIS A 635 -1.14 -9.89 26.87
N ASN A 636 -0.52 -9.17 25.93
CA ASN A 636 -1.13 -8.86 24.64
C ASN A 636 -1.22 -10.04 23.67
N LEU A 637 -0.31 -11.03 23.76
CA LEU A 637 -0.28 -12.16 22.83
C LEU A 637 -0.81 -13.47 23.43
N ILE A 638 -0.87 -13.58 24.77
CA ILE A 638 -1.24 -14.84 25.45
C ILE A 638 -2.39 -14.61 26.43
N GLU A 639 -2.20 -13.81 27.47
CA GLU A 639 -3.18 -13.67 28.54
C GLU A 639 -4.52 -13.12 28.03
N PHE A 640 -4.49 -12.13 27.15
CA PHE A 640 -5.67 -11.44 26.65
C PHE A 640 -6.57 -12.34 25.77
N ILE A 641 -5.95 -13.31 25.09
CA ILE A 641 -6.65 -14.33 24.31
C ILE A 641 -6.94 -15.59 25.13
N THR A 642 -6.46 -15.70 26.38
CA THR A 642 -6.66 -16.89 27.20
C THR A 642 -8.09 -16.92 27.75
N PRO A 643 -8.88 -17.96 27.48
CA PRO A 643 -10.25 -18.01 27.99
C PRO A 643 -10.31 -18.17 29.51
N LYS A 644 -11.19 -17.39 30.15
CA LYS A 644 -11.42 -17.39 31.59
C LYS A 644 -12.91 -17.63 31.86
N LYS A 645 -13.27 -18.44 32.86
CA LYS A 645 -14.68 -18.73 33.19
C LYS A 645 -15.21 -17.58 34.06
N LYS A 646 -16.14 -16.79 33.53
CA LYS A 646 -16.84 -15.71 34.25
C LYS A 646 -18.31 -15.76 33.84
N GLU A 647 -19.21 -15.65 34.83
CA GLU A 647 -20.67 -15.74 34.62
C GLU A 647 -21.12 -16.99 33.86
N GLY A 648 -20.54 -18.15 34.21
CA GLY A 648 -20.87 -19.44 33.60
C GLY A 648 -20.25 -19.68 32.21
N ILE A 649 -19.74 -18.65 31.54
CA ILE A 649 -19.24 -18.73 30.16
C ILE A 649 -17.72 -18.65 30.14
N LEU A 650 -17.09 -19.46 29.30
CA LEU A 650 -15.66 -19.48 29.07
C LEU A 650 -15.32 -18.67 27.80
N LEU A 651 -14.71 -17.50 27.98
CA LEU A 651 -14.33 -16.58 26.90
C LEU A 651 -13.03 -15.86 27.27
N SER A 652 -12.25 -15.50 26.26
CA SER A 652 -11.10 -14.60 26.38
C SER A 652 -11.53 -13.21 26.81
N ASP A 653 -10.63 -12.44 27.43
CA ASP A 653 -10.92 -11.04 27.75
C ASP A 653 -11.13 -10.24 26.45
N TYR A 654 -10.47 -10.62 25.36
CA TYR A 654 -10.67 -10.08 24.00
C TYR A 654 -12.13 -10.16 23.52
N ASN A 655 -12.74 -11.35 23.52
CA ASN A 655 -14.13 -11.52 23.05
C ASN A 655 -15.18 -11.06 24.06
N ARG A 656 -14.81 -10.90 25.34
CA ARG A 656 -15.68 -10.24 26.32
C ARG A 656 -15.85 -8.76 26.01
N MET A 657 -14.84 -8.10 25.44
CA MET A 657 -14.99 -6.70 25.00
C MET A 657 -16.13 -6.52 24.01
N PHE A 658 -16.31 -7.48 23.09
CA PHE A 658 -17.44 -7.46 22.16
C PHE A 658 -18.78 -7.44 22.90
N ILE A 659 -18.98 -8.31 23.90
CA ILE A 659 -20.22 -8.38 24.67
C ILE A 659 -20.48 -7.04 25.36
N THR A 660 -19.46 -6.47 26.01
CA THR A 660 -19.55 -5.16 26.68
C THR A 660 -19.96 -4.08 25.68
N HIS A 661 -19.25 -3.95 24.57
CA HIS A 661 -19.56 -2.95 23.55
C HIS A 661 -20.94 -3.14 22.92
N PHE A 662 -21.34 -4.39 22.66
CA PHE A 662 -22.65 -4.71 22.11
C PHE A 662 -23.78 -4.28 23.04
N LEU A 663 -23.68 -4.59 24.33
CA LEU A 663 -24.70 -4.23 25.32
C LEU A 663 -24.74 -2.74 25.64
N ASP A 664 -23.59 -2.06 25.60
CA ASP A 664 -23.56 -0.61 25.80
C ASP A 664 -24.13 0.13 24.58
N LEU A 665 -23.78 -0.31 23.37
CA LEU A 665 -24.31 0.26 22.14
C LEU A 665 -25.78 -0.06 21.93
N SER A 666 -26.28 -1.22 22.36
CA SER A 666 -27.69 -1.58 22.18
C SER A 666 -28.62 -0.56 22.83
N LYS A 667 -28.21 0.05 23.95
CA LYS A 667 -28.92 1.15 24.59
C LYS A 667 -28.99 2.37 23.66
N SER A 668 -27.88 2.81 23.10
CA SER A 668 -27.87 3.92 22.12
C SER A 668 -28.69 3.66 20.84
N TYR A 669 -28.90 2.39 20.48
CA TYR A 669 -29.73 2.02 19.33
C TYR A 669 -31.21 1.90 19.68
N TYR A 670 -31.53 1.33 20.86
CA TYR A 670 -32.85 0.78 21.15
C TYR A 670 -33.41 1.16 22.51
N GLN A 671 -32.83 2.09 23.27
CA GLN A 671 -33.22 2.41 24.65
C GLN A 671 -34.74 2.55 24.87
N GLU A 672 -35.47 3.19 23.94
CA GLU A 672 -36.92 3.39 24.04
C GLU A 672 -37.74 2.10 23.80
N TYR A 673 -37.12 1.08 23.22
CA TYR A 673 -37.72 -0.20 22.84
C TYR A 673 -37.30 -1.37 23.73
N LEU A 674 -36.30 -1.17 24.61
CA LEU A 674 -35.75 -2.23 25.46
C LEU A 674 -36.61 -2.44 26.71
N THR A 675 -37.29 -3.58 26.76
CA THR A 675 -37.87 -4.12 28.01
C THR A 675 -36.84 -5.04 28.69
N PRO A 676 -36.97 -5.32 30.01
CA PRO A 676 -36.04 -6.22 30.71
C PRO A 676 -35.89 -7.59 30.04
N GLU A 677 -36.98 -8.13 29.47
CA GLU A 677 -36.98 -9.40 28.74
C GLU A 677 -36.19 -9.31 27.41
N LEU A 678 -36.33 -8.21 26.66
CA LEU A 678 -35.56 -7.99 25.43
C LEU A 678 -34.08 -7.73 25.71
N GLU A 679 -33.75 -7.07 26.82
CA GLU A 679 -32.36 -6.89 27.27
C GLU A 679 -31.72 -8.23 27.62
N GLU A 680 -32.44 -9.12 28.31
CA GLU A 680 -31.97 -10.47 28.62
C GLU A 680 -31.73 -11.29 27.35
N LYS A 681 -32.68 -11.29 26.41
CA LYS A 681 -32.54 -11.95 25.10
C LYS A 681 -31.36 -11.41 24.29
N LEU A 682 -31.12 -10.10 24.31
CA LEU A 682 -29.94 -9.50 23.66
C LEU A 682 -28.63 -9.94 24.31
N ASN A 683 -28.59 -10.03 25.64
CA ASN A 683 -27.43 -10.52 26.37
C ASN A 683 -27.13 -11.98 26.02
N GLU A 684 -28.15 -12.83 25.98
CA GLU A 684 -28.02 -14.23 25.56
C GLU A 684 -27.52 -14.35 24.11
N ALA A 685 -28.09 -13.56 23.21
CA ALA A 685 -27.67 -13.50 21.82
C ALA A 685 -26.19 -13.07 21.66
N ALA A 686 -25.77 -12.02 22.38
CA ALA A 686 -24.39 -11.54 22.37
C ALA A 686 -23.42 -12.61 22.89
N LYS A 687 -23.80 -13.30 23.98
CA LYS A 687 -23.04 -14.41 24.57
C LYS A 687 -22.89 -15.58 23.60
N LYS A 688 -23.97 -15.99 22.93
CA LYS A 688 -23.96 -17.06 21.92
C LYS A 688 -23.04 -16.69 20.75
N TYR A 689 -23.18 -15.48 20.22
CA TYR A 689 -22.35 -15.00 19.11
C TYR A 689 -20.87 -14.94 19.48
N ALA A 690 -20.55 -14.44 20.68
CA ALA A 690 -19.17 -14.38 21.18
C ALA A 690 -18.52 -15.76 21.34
N LEU A 691 -19.28 -16.80 21.71
CA LEU A 691 -18.78 -18.17 21.82
C LEU A 691 -18.35 -18.76 20.47
N GLU A 692 -19.13 -18.53 19.41
CA GLU A 692 -18.76 -18.96 18.06
C GLU A 692 -17.58 -18.17 17.50
N MET A 693 -17.51 -16.88 17.83
CA MET A 693 -16.37 -16.03 17.52
C MET A 693 -15.09 -16.51 18.22
N GLU A 694 -15.17 -16.95 19.48
CA GLU A 694 -14.03 -17.43 20.27
C GLU A 694 -13.37 -18.67 19.68
N SER A 695 -14.15 -19.70 19.35
CA SER A 695 -13.60 -20.96 18.85
C SER A 695 -12.89 -20.77 17.49
N SER A 696 -13.47 -19.97 16.61
CA SER A 696 -12.91 -19.65 15.29
C SER A 696 -11.70 -18.72 15.39
N PHE A 697 -11.75 -17.71 16.26
CA PHE A 697 -10.64 -16.80 16.54
C PHE A 697 -9.42 -17.56 17.06
N LEU A 698 -9.55 -18.31 18.16
CA LEU A 698 -8.42 -19.04 18.75
C LEU A 698 -7.81 -20.02 17.75
N TYR A 699 -8.66 -20.71 16.99
CA TYR A 699 -8.19 -21.71 16.02
C TYR A 699 -7.26 -21.11 14.97
N GLU A 700 -7.52 -19.88 14.55
CA GLU A 700 -6.74 -19.17 13.53
C GLU A 700 -5.62 -18.31 14.14
N ALA A 701 -5.80 -17.78 15.34
CA ALA A 701 -4.84 -16.92 16.02
C ALA A 701 -3.61 -17.69 16.53
N LEU A 702 -3.83 -18.86 17.14
CA LEU A 702 -2.77 -19.66 17.75
C LEU A 702 -1.57 -19.93 16.81
N PRO A 703 -1.74 -20.38 15.56
CA PRO A 703 -0.61 -20.56 14.63
C PRO A 703 0.28 -19.32 14.41
N HIS A 704 -0.19 -18.11 14.68
CA HIS A 704 0.60 -16.90 14.51
C HIS A 704 1.57 -16.62 15.66
N ILE A 705 1.39 -17.26 16.82
CA ILE A 705 2.32 -17.12 17.95
C ILE A 705 3.43 -18.19 17.98
N THR A 706 3.36 -19.27 17.19
CA THR A 706 4.36 -20.36 17.18
C THR A 706 5.66 -19.97 16.47
N THR A 707 6.38 -19.01 17.03
CA THR A 707 7.66 -18.52 16.51
C THR A 707 8.62 -18.18 17.64
N GLU A 708 9.93 -18.19 17.36
CA GLU A 708 10.92 -17.75 18.33
C GLU A 708 10.77 -16.24 18.60
N PHE A 709 10.79 -15.86 19.87
CA PHE A 709 10.78 -14.46 20.28
C PHE A 709 12.17 -14.05 20.77
N HIS A 710 12.60 -12.83 20.41
CA HIS A 710 13.90 -12.29 20.80
C HIS A 710 13.97 -11.92 22.29
N TYR A 711 12.84 -11.49 22.85
CA TYR A 711 12.70 -11.07 24.24
C TYR A 711 11.66 -11.93 24.95
N LYS A 712 11.97 -12.33 26.19
CA LYS A 712 11.09 -13.14 27.03
C LYS A 712 10.56 -12.28 28.18
N ASP A 713 9.26 -12.02 28.16
CA ASP A 713 8.51 -11.42 29.27
C ASP A 713 8.46 -12.39 30.47
N ASP A 714 8.62 -11.86 31.68
CA ASP A 714 8.66 -12.64 32.92
C ASP A 714 7.40 -13.48 33.16
N ASN A 715 6.23 -12.96 32.77
CA ASN A 715 4.96 -13.66 32.96
C ASN A 715 4.66 -14.67 31.84
N PHE A 716 5.42 -14.65 30.74
CA PHE A 716 5.13 -15.45 29.55
C PHE A 716 4.99 -16.94 29.86
N ASN A 717 5.91 -17.49 30.65
CA ASN A 717 5.89 -18.91 31.01
C ASN A 717 4.59 -19.32 31.71
N LYS A 718 4.14 -18.49 32.65
CA LYS A 718 2.94 -18.73 33.45
C LYS A 718 1.70 -18.63 32.57
N ASP A 719 1.57 -17.56 31.81
CA ASP A 719 0.37 -17.31 31.00
C ASP A 719 0.28 -18.27 29.83
N PHE A 720 1.41 -18.64 29.22
CA PHE A 720 1.48 -19.72 28.24
C PHE A 720 1.00 -21.05 28.84
N SER A 721 1.49 -21.40 30.03
CA SER A 721 1.07 -22.63 30.71
C SER A 721 -0.43 -22.61 31.01
N ASN A 722 -0.96 -21.45 31.42
CA ASN A 722 -2.38 -21.28 31.68
C ASN A 722 -3.22 -21.44 30.40
N LEU A 723 -2.82 -20.81 29.29
CA LEU A 723 -3.49 -20.95 27.99
C LEU A 723 -3.56 -22.43 27.58
N VAL A 724 -2.42 -23.12 27.60
CA VAL A 724 -2.35 -24.53 27.23
C VAL A 724 -3.22 -25.38 28.15
N LYS A 725 -3.13 -25.19 29.47
CA LYS A 725 -3.99 -25.90 30.44
C LYS A 725 -5.46 -25.67 30.15
N VAL A 726 -5.90 -24.41 29.96
CA VAL A 726 -7.30 -24.09 29.67
C VAL A 726 -7.76 -24.83 28.42
N LEU A 727 -7.00 -24.80 27.32
CA LEU A 727 -7.37 -25.47 26.08
C LEU A 727 -7.48 -27.00 26.27
N PHE A 728 -6.57 -27.60 27.04
CA PHE A 728 -6.62 -29.03 27.36
C PHE A 728 -7.70 -29.41 28.38
N SER A 729 -8.00 -28.52 29.32
CA SER A 729 -8.93 -28.74 30.44
C SER A 729 -10.36 -28.30 30.14
N THR A 730 -10.64 -27.84 28.91
CA THR A 730 -11.98 -27.38 28.50
C THR A 730 -13.01 -28.51 28.46
N LYS A 731 -13.44 -29.01 29.62
CA LYS A 731 -14.56 -29.94 29.71
C LYS A 731 -15.87 -29.18 29.46
N SER A 732 -16.62 -29.53 28.42
CA SER A 732 -18.05 -29.19 28.33
C SER A 732 -18.87 -30.22 29.08
N GLU A 733 -20.15 -29.90 29.25
CA GLU A 733 -21.21 -30.70 29.86
C GLU A 733 -21.06 -32.21 29.62
N GLU A 734 -21.28 -32.94 30.70
CA GLU A 734 -21.23 -34.38 30.83
C GLU A 734 -22.38 -35.01 30.03
N GLU A 735 -22.10 -35.60 28.86
CA GLU A 735 -23.04 -36.51 28.22
C GLU A 735 -22.82 -37.91 28.80
N LEU A 736 -23.83 -38.44 29.49
CA LEU A 736 -23.77 -39.73 30.15
C LEU A 736 -24.04 -40.85 29.12
N VAL A 737 -23.00 -41.40 28.53
CA VAL A 737 -23.11 -42.57 27.65
C VAL A 737 -22.76 -43.82 28.46
N GLN A 738 -23.78 -44.62 28.79
CA GLN A 738 -23.62 -45.93 29.46
C GLN A 738 -22.79 -45.91 30.76
N GLY A 739 -22.94 -44.85 31.57
CA GLY A 739 -22.28 -44.75 32.88
C GLY A 739 -20.87 -44.16 32.85
N ILE A 740 -20.39 -43.70 31.69
CA ILE A 740 -19.18 -42.88 31.58
C ILE A 740 -19.49 -41.57 30.87
N TYR A 741 -18.92 -40.51 31.42
CA TYR A 741 -18.96 -39.17 30.86
C TYR A 741 -18.09 -39.12 29.61
N THR A 742 -18.70 -38.93 28.44
CA THR A 742 -17.98 -38.52 27.23
C THR A 742 -17.96 -36.99 27.22
N PRO A 743 -16.82 -36.32 27.47
CA PRO A 743 -16.78 -34.87 27.46
C PRO A 743 -16.96 -34.36 26.04
N TYR A 744 -17.93 -33.49 25.84
CA TYR A 744 -17.90 -32.56 24.71
C TYR A 744 -16.80 -31.50 25.01
N TYR A 745 -16.19 -30.94 23.98
CA TYR A 745 -15.17 -29.89 24.14
C TYR A 745 -15.71 -28.57 23.62
N ASN A 746 -15.68 -27.53 24.47
CA ASN A 746 -16.32 -26.24 24.18
C ASN A 746 -15.64 -25.51 23.00
N TYR A 747 -14.40 -25.89 22.69
CA TYR A 747 -13.57 -25.23 21.69
C TYR A 747 -13.28 -26.16 20.51
N LYS A 748 -14.33 -26.44 19.74
CA LYS A 748 -14.23 -27.06 18.40
C LYS A 748 -14.63 -26.04 17.33
N ASN A 749 -13.91 -26.03 16.21
CA ASN A 749 -14.30 -25.28 15.01
C ASN A 749 -14.65 -26.27 13.90
N GLY A 750 -15.94 -26.65 13.81
CA GLY A 750 -16.36 -27.83 13.05
C GLY A 750 -15.70 -29.11 13.60
N GLU A 751 -15.09 -29.91 12.73
CA GLU A 751 -14.35 -31.13 13.12
C GLU A 751 -12.94 -30.86 13.69
N LYS A 752 -12.51 -29.60 13.73
CA LYS A 752 -11.13 -29.25 14.08
C LYS A 752 -10.99 -29.00 15.59
N SER A 753 -10.09 -29.76 16.21
CA SER A 753 -9.78 -29.70 17.65
C SER A 753 -8.73 -28.63 17.97
N LEU A 754 -9.08 -27.71 18.88
CA LEU A 754 -8.13 -26.74 19.43
C LEU A 754 -7.09 -27.39 20.36
N ARG A 755 -7.40 -28.51 21.01
CA ARG A 755 -6.44 -29.29 21.81
C ARG A 755 -5.31 -29.83 20.95
N LYS A 756 -5.62 -30.37 19.77
CA LYS A 756 -4.60 -30.79 18.79
C LYS A 756 -3.68 -29.63 18.37
N ARG A 757 -4.20 -28.41 18.26
CA ARG A 757 -3.37 -27.22 18.01
C ARG A 757 -2.51 -26.84 19.22
N ALA A 758 -3.07 -26.86 20.43
CA ALA A 758 -2.36 -26.59 21.67
C ALA A 758 -1.24 -27.61 21.94
N SER A 759 -1.44 -28.87 21.57
CA SER A 759 -0.40 -29.91 21.64
C SER A 759 0.84 -29.51 20.82
N ALA A 760 0.65 -29.04 19.58
CA ALA A 760 1.77 -28.59 18.75
C ALA A 760 2.63 -27.49 19.43
N PHE A 761 2.03 -26.66 20.30
CA PHE A 761 2.74 -25.62 21.03
C PHE A 761 3.69 -26.17 22.10
N LEU A 762 3.35 -27.31 22.72
CA LEU A 762 4.20 -27.96 23.71
C LEU A 762 5.53 -28.44 23.11
N HIS A 763 5.61 -28.57 21.79
CA HIS A 763 6.82 -28.96 21.07
C HIS A 763 7.60 -27.75 20.52
N PHE A 764 7.03 -26.54 20.60
CA PHE A 764 7.69 -25.35 20.10
C PHE A 764 8.59 -24.71 21.19
N ASP A 765 9.85 -24.45 20.86
CA ASP A 765 10.78 -23.77 21.75
C ASP A 765 10.80 -22.26 21.45
N PHE A 766 9.87 -21.52 22.07
CA PHE A 766 9.73 -20.06 21.89
C PHE A 766 11.00 -19.30 22.28
N PHE A 767 11.80 -19.88 23.19
CA PHE A 767 13.01 -19.28 23.72
C PHE A 767 14.13 -20.31 23.81
N PRO A 768 14.81 -20.64 22.69
CA PRO A 768 15.80 -21.73 22.63
C PRO A 768 16.93 -21.64 23.65
N LYS A 769 17.24 -20.42 24.11
CA LYS A 769 18.28 -20.12 25.09
C LYS A 769 17.77 -20.06 26.54
N SER A 770 16.47 -20.25 26.80
CA SER A 770 15.88 -20.13 28.13
C SER A 770 15.67 -21.48 28.81
N TYR A 771 16.58 -21.84 29.73
CA TYR A 771 16.41 -23.04 30.56
C TYR A 771 15.13 -23.01 31.42
N SER A 772 14.72 -21.82 31.87
CA SER A 772 13.47 -21.63 32.62
C SER A 772 12.23 -22.01 31.81
N PHE A 773 12.21 -21.67 30.51
CA PHE A 773 11.11 -22.02 29.61
C PHE A 773 11.08 -23.53 29.36
N LYS A 774 12.24 -24.14 29.02
CA LYS A 774 12.38 -25.59 28.84
C LYS A 774 11.92 -26.38 30.08
N ARG A 775 12.27 -25.92 31.28
CA ARG A 775 11.79 -26.52 32.54
C ARG A 775 10.28 -26.41 32.69
N THR A 776 9.70 -25.26 32.35
CA THR A 776 8.25 -25.04 32.40
C THR A 776 7.52 -26.00 31.46
N ILE A 777 7.97 -26.10 30.20
CA ILE A 777 7.40 -27.05 29.21
C ILE A 777 7.53 -28.50 29.67
N LYS A 778 8.69 -28.89 30.22
CA LYS A 778 8.88 -30.24 30.76
C LYS A 778 7.88 -30.54 31.89
N ASN A 779 7.71 -29.61 32.82
CA ASN A 779 6.76 -29.76 33.93
C ASN A 779 5.33 -29.85 33.41
N LEU A 780 4.94 -29.00 32.46
CA LEU A 780 3.61 -29.01 31.86
C LEU A 780 3.33 -30.33 31.13
N LYS A 781 4.28 -30.87 30.38
CA LYS A 781 4.17 -32.20 29.75
C LYS A 781 4.02 -33.32 30.77
N SER A 782 4.67 -33.21 31.92
CA SER A 782 4.58 -34.18 33.01
C SER A 782 3.21 -34.13 33.70
N GLU A 783 2.69 -32.92 33.92
CA GLU A 783 1.36 -32.70 34.52
C GLU A 783 0.26 -33.26 33.61
N LEU A 784 0.30 -32.95 32.31
CA LEU A 784 -0.64 -33.52 31.34
C LEU A 784 -0.53 -35.05 31.22
N ALA A 785 0.64 -35.63 31.52
CA ALA A 785 0.82 -37.09 31.57
C ALA A 785 0.09 -37.71 32.75
N GLU A 786 0.16 -37.03 33.90
CA GLU A 786 -0.46 -37.46 35.14
C GLU A 786 -1.98 -37.48 35.01
N ASP A 787 -2.56 -36.44 34.37
CA ASP A 787 -3.99 -36.38 34.06
C ASP A 787 -4.45 -37.58 33.20
N LEU A 788 -3.65 -37.98 32.21
CA LEU A 788 -3.94 -39.17 31.38
C LEU A 788 -3.82 -40.47 32.16
N ASN A 789 -2.81 -40.60 33.02
CA ASN A 789 -2.64 -41.78 33.87
C ASN A 789 -3.81 -41.94 34.87
N GLN A 790 -4.32 -40.82 35.41
CA GLN A 790 -5.50 -40.82 36.26
C GLN A 790 -6.74 -41.30 35.49
N LEU A 791 -6.93 -40.84 34.25
CA LEU A 791 -8.01 -41.30 33.38
C LEU A 791 -7.93 -42.82 33.11
N GLU A 792 -6.75 -43.33 32.79
CA GLU A 792 -6.52 -44.77 32.58
C GLU A 792 -6.86 -45.59 33.84
N SER A 793 -6.44 -45.10 35.01
CA SER A 793 -6.72 -45.74 36.30
C SER A 793 -8.21 -45.75 36.63
N MET A 794 -8.93 -44.67 36.34
CA MET A 794 -10.39 -44.61 36.52
C MET A 794 -11.11 -45.62 35.62
N ILE A 795 -10.74 -45.72 34.34
CA ILE A 795 -11.31 -46.68 33.39
C ILE A 795 -11.04 -48.12 33.85
N SER A 796 -9.79 -48.41 34.22
CA SER A 796 -9.38 -49.74 34.69
C SER A 796 -10.08 -50.14 35.99
N SER A 797 -10.34 -49.18 36.89
CA SER A 797 -11.10 -49.44 38.12
C SER A 797 -12.57 -49.78 37.86
N LEU A 798 -13.15 -49.29 36.75
CA LEU A 798 -14.55 -49.52 36.40
C LEU A 798 -14.75 -50.82 35.61
N TYR A 799 -13.80 -51.19 34.73
CA TYR A 799 -13.94 -52.34 33.82
C TYR A 799 -12.92 -53.46 33.99
N GLY A 800 -12.02 -53.36 34.97
CA GLY A 800 -10.98 -54.36 35.24
C GLY A 800 -9.65 -54.08 34.52
N SER A 801 -9.70 -53.71 33.24
CA SER A 801 -8.55 -53.17 32.50
C SER A 801 -9.00 -52.25 31.37
N LEU A 802 -8.06 -51.49 30.78
CA LEU A 802 -8.34 -50.64 29.62
C LEU A 802 -8.82 -51.48 28.42
N GLU A 803 -8.27 -52.67 28.21
CA GLU A 803 -8.65 -53.60 27.12
C GLU A 803 -10.02 -54.25 27.32
N GLN A 804 -10.56 -54.20 28.54
CA GLN A 804 -11.89 -54.71 28.88
C GLN A 804 -12.97 -53.63 28.86
N ALA A 805 -12.58 -52.37 28.64
CA ALA A 805 -13.50 -51.26 28.50
C ALA A 805 -14.30 -51.37 27.17
N PRO A 806 -15.54 -50.87 27.11
CA PRO A 806 -16.29 -50.79 25.85
C PRO A 806 -15.50 -50.04 24.77
N ASP A 807 -15.65 -50.43 23.49
CA ASP A 807 -14.94 -49.83 22.35
C ASP A 807 -15.00 -48.29 22.35
N ALA A 808 -16.16 -47.70 22.67
CA ALA A 808 -16.32 -46.25 22.76
C ALA A 808 -15.43 -45.59 23.82
N ILE A 809 -15.15 -46.27 24.94
CA ILE A 809 -14.31 -45.78 26.04
C ILE A 809 -12.84 -45.99 25.72
N TYR A 810 -12.51 -47.12 25.08
CA TYR A 810 -11.17 -47.40 24.57
C TYR A 810 -10.77 -46.35 23.52
N ASP A 811 -11.62 -46.15 22.49
CA ASP A 811 -11.42 -45.14 21.44
C ASP A 811 -11.30 -43.74 22.03
N TYR A 812 -12.13 -43.41 23.03
CA TYR A 812 -12.04 -42.14 23.75
C TYR A 812 -10.68 -41.96 24.44
N PHE A 813 -10.20 -42.94 25.21
CA PHE A 813 -8.90 -42.84 25.87
C PHE A 813 -7.75 -42.66 24.87
N PHE A 814 -7.78 -43.42 23.76
CA PHE A 814 -6.75 -43.29 22.73
C PHE A 814 -6.84 -41.96 21.98
N GLN A 815 -8.05 -41.44 21.75
CA GLN A 815 -8.24 -40.10 21.21
C GLN A 815 -7.67 -39.04 22.16
N GLU A 816 -7.95 -39.12 23.47
CA GLU A 816 -7.37 -38.22 24.48
C GLU A 816 -5.84 -38.26 24.49
N LYS A 817 -5.28 -39.47 24.44
CA LYS A 817 -3.84 -39.70 24.38
C LYS A 817 -3.22 -39.10 23.12
N GLU A 818 -3.84 -39.30 21.96
CA GLU A 818 -3.38 -38.71 20.69
C GLU A 818 -3.48 -37.18 20.67
N GLU A 819 -4.51 -36.60 21.30
CA GLU A 819 -4.66 -35.15 21.37
C GLU A 819 -3.61 -34.49 22.25
N ILE A 820 -3.13 -35.14 23.31
CA ILE A 820 -2.10 -34.63 24.22
C ILE A 820 -0.70 -34.92 23.68
N TYR A 821 -0.45 -36.18 23.31
CA TYR A 821 0.83 -36.69 22.82
C TYR A 821 0.74 -37.02 21.34
N ARG A 822 0.77 -35.99 20.49
CA ARG A 822 1.09 -36.21 19.08
C ARG A 822 2.55 -36.67 19.02
N ASN A 823 2.79 -37.89 18.51
CA ASN A 823 4.11 -38.52 18.38
C ASN A 823 5.22 -37.55 17.97
#